data_AF-A0A1G3A1U8-F1
#
_entry.id   AF-A0A1G3A1U8-F1
#
_cell.length_a   1.000
_cell.length_b   1.000
_cell.length_c   1.000
_cell.angle_alpha   90.00
_cell.angle_beta   90.00
_cell.angle_gamma   90.00
#
_symmetry.space_group_name_H-M   'P 1'
#
loop_
_entity.id
_entity.type
_entity.pdbx_description
1 polymer ?
#
loop_
_entity_poly.entity_id
_entity_poly.type
_entity_poly.pdbx_seq_one_letter_code
_entity_poly.pdbx_strand_id
1 'polypeptide(L)'
;MSINKPLTIDATALPGGLTIDASGNDPTPELDIGDGSRVFFIDDEESETDSPVAVGGLELTGGDVRGHGGAIFSQESLTAVSSTIVGNSAEYDGGGIWLSGDVTVTSSTISANKADRGGGIRADSDVTVTSSTVLENRARSDAGGILALGDVTVTSSTIQGNSAQSVGGGIRAGGDVMVTSSMISGNASDDYGGGIAADGDVTVASSTIVGNSARGSAAGILARGNVTVTSSTIVGNSARGSAGGIWASGSVTVTSSTVAGNSAVRGKGGGIYSAGTLTARNSIAALNEAISDEDLWTRRGLVTGESGFNLVGVDPHFVRNPSSGPDGRWGTEDDDYGDLRLTDESPAIDVGSNALVPPDLAMDLDGNARIYGPRVDIGAYEYQGAPAAGRETPSTLVTTAADVFDLYDGDVALREAVWYAAVGERVTFAATLDQGEIVLNQTSVLVDRSVTIDASTLESLTINAGGKSRVFTIWGNEVELTGLTITGGVADSGGGIWTSGSVTVTSSVVSGNSAEQDNGGGIWAAGNVTITSSTIAGNSATAEETNGGGIWSEGDVTVVSSTITGNVAARVGGGIGAKGNVTVTFSTVAGNSISNYGGGGGGIAASGNVTVASTTLSGNKAGGGGGINASGNVTVTSSTIVGNSSDHEGGGIRAGGNVTVTSSTITGNSAKESGGGGLFTWNGDVTVTSSTIAGNSAHDDGGGGIRASGSVTITSSIILGNSATGYYGSGGGIYSRNGDVTLTSSTIAANSARESGGGIYSRGALTAHNSIVALNKATSDEDLGILRGSVTGEAGFNLIGVDPHFVRNPSSGADGTWGTADDDYGDLRLTDHSPAIDTGSNDLVPPDLVTDLDGAARIYGPRVDIGAYEYQGPPAAGRETPSTLVTTAADVFNLYDGEISLREAVWCAAAGERITFSTSLDRGEIALTQVSLLVDRSLTIDASTLGSLTINARGKSRVFTIWGDEVELTGLTISGGVANSGGGIWTSGSVTVISSTISGNSTEGDSGGAIYAHGNVTVTSSTISGNSAKQDSGGGIYARGDVTITSSTISGNSAHHHGGGIYARGNVTVAFSTISGNSAEQDSGGGIYARGNVVVTSSTVTGNVGDGGGGGIRAFGEVTVTSSSIAGNSTRWRGSGGGIWANE
;
A
#
# COMPACT_ATOMS: atom_id res chain seq x y z
N MET A 1 68.04 19.06 9.80
CA MET A 1 68.86 18.53 10.93
C MET A 1 68.32 17.17 11.34
N SER A 2 69.17 16.17 11.62
CA SER A 2 68.74 14.84 12.09
C SER A 2 68.90 14.71 13.60
N ILE A 3 67.88 14.21 14.31
CA ILE A 3 67.82 14.03 15.77
C ILE A 3 67.42 12.58 16.04
N ASN A 4 68.22 11.85 16.81
CA ASN A 4 68.08 10.40 17.03
C ASN A 4 68.13 9.97 18.50
N LYS A 5 67.69 10.85 19.40
CA LYS A 5 67.63 10.64 20.85
C LYS A 5 66.72 11.70 21.48
N PRO A 6 66.23 11.49 22.71
CA PRO A 6 65.46 12.52 23.41
C PRO A 6 66.24 13.83 23.46
N LEU A 7 65.60 14.91 22.99
CA LEU A 7 66.24 16.20 22.82
C LEU A 7 65.24 17.33 23.04
N THR A 8 65.66 18.33 23.81
CA THR A 8 64.97 19.61 23.92
C THR A 8 65.81 20.69 23.27
N ILE A 9 65.26 21.36 22.26
CA ILE A 9 65.84 22.54 21.62
C ILE A 9 65.02 23.73 22.09
N ASP A 10 65.62 24.58 22.92
CA ASP A 10 64.93 25.72 23.52
C ASP A 10 65.62 27.04 23.15
N ALA A 11 64.94 27.81 22.31
CA ALA A 11 65.30 29.16 21.89
C ALA A 11 64.42 30.24 22.55
N THR A 12 63.53 29.88 23.48
CA THR A 12 62.58 30.82 24.11
C THR A 12 63.25 31.97 24.86
N ALA A 13 64.48 31.76 25.34
CA ALA A 13 65.27 32.77 26.03
C ALA A 13 66.02 33.75 25.09
N LEU A 14 65.99 33.54 23.77
CA LEU A 14 66.69 34.40 22.81
C LEU A 14 65.87 35.66 22.49
N PRO A 15 66.42 36.87 22.68
CA PRO A 15 65.74 38.11 22.34
C PRO A 15 65.60 38.23 20.82
N GLY A 16 64.39 37.98 20.32
CA GLY A 16 64.06 37.99 18.88
C GLY A 16 63.81 36.61 18.27
N GLY A 17 63.90 35.52 19.04
CA GLY A 17 63.69 34.15 18.56
C GLY A 17 64.87 33.61 17.73
N LEU A 18 64.72 32.39 17.21
CA LEU A 18 65.67 31.76 16.27
C LEU A 18 64.91 31.22 15.05
N THR A 19 65.16 31.81 13.89
CA THR A 19 64.63 31.34 12.60
C THR A 19 65.56 30.32 11.97
N ILE A 20 65.00 29.19 11.54
CA ILE A 20 65.66 28.16 10.74
C ILE A 20 64.92 28.07 9.40
N ASP A 21 65.59 28.55 8.37
CA ASP A 21 65.08 28.61 6.99
C ASP A 21 65.76 27.54 6.12
N ALA A 22 64.95 26.63 5.54
CA ALA A 22 65.42 25.52 4.70
C ALA A 22 65.45 25.84 3.19
N SER A 23 65.09 27.06 2.78
CA SER A 23 65.01 27.45 1.36
C SER A 23 66.35 27.51 0.63
N GLY A 24 67.47 27.60 1.36
CA GLY A 24 68.81 27.86 0.78
C GLY A 24 69.33 26.80 -0.21
N ASN A 25 68.74 25.60 -0.24
CA ASN A 25 69.08 24.52 -1.18
C ASN A 25 67.99 24.23 -2.21
N ASP A 26 66.90 24.98 -2.21
CA ASP A 26 65.80 24.85 -3.17
C ASP A 26 66.14 25.64 -4.45
N PRO A 27 66.28 24.98 -5.61
CA PRO A 27 66.57 25.66 -6.87
C PRO A 27 65.33 26.38 -7.46
N THR A 28 64.12 26.08 -6.97
CA THR A 28 62.87 26.71 -7.39
C THR A 28 61.97 27.07 -6.19
N PRO A 29 62.41 27.95 -5.27
CA PRO A 29 61.70 28.24 -4.01
C PRO A 29 60.32 28.92 -4.17
N GLU A 30 59.96 29.28 -5.40
CA GLU A 30 58.65 29.83 -5.76
C GLU A 30 57.68 28.75 -6.27
N LEU A 31 58.18 27.53 -6.51
CA LEU A 31 57.45 26.41 -7.07
C LEU A 31 57.54 25.26 -6.06
N ASP A 32 56.53 25.09 -5.21
CA ASP A 32 56.39 23.96 -4.25
C ASP A 32 56.38 22.58 -4.96
N ILE A 33 57.52 22.12 -5.47
CA ILE A 33 57.67 20.90 -6.30
C ILE A 33 58.58 19.85 -5.64
N GLY A 34 58.93 20.08 -4.38
CA GLY A 34 59.61 19.17 -3.48
C GLY A 34 61.12 19.07 -3.69
N ASP A 35 61.75 20.03 -4.38
CA ASP A 35 63.19 20.02 -4.68
C ASP A 35 64.06 20.79 -3.68
N GLY A 36 63.46 21.24 -2.57
CA GLY A 36 64.13 21.80 -1.39
C GLY A 36 64.54 20.78 -0.31
N SER A 37 64.63 21.24 0.94
CA SER A 37 65.01 20.45 2.12
C SER A 37 63.99 20.65 3.25
N ARG A 38 63.89 19.72 4.20
CA ARG A 38 63.12 19.91 5.45
C ARG A 38 63.98 20.47 6.58
N VAL A 39 63.35 21.09 7.58
CA VAL A 39 64.06 21.69 8.72
C VAL A 39 64.54 20.63 9.72
N PHE A 40 63.65 19.78 10.22
CA PHE A 40 63.94 18.71 11.17
C PHE A 40 63.51 17.33 10.65
N PHE A 41 64.37 16.35 10.88
CA PHE A 41 64.11 14.92 10.74
C PHE A 41 64.41 14.27 12.10
N ILE A 42 63.41 13.67 12.73
CA ILE A 42 63.53 13.09 14.07
C ILE A 42 63.20 11.60 13.98
N ASP A 43 64.19 10.76 14.23
CA ASP A 43 64.11 9.31 14.11
C ASP A 43 65.31 8.72 14.87
N ASP A 44 65.06 7.90 15.89
CA ASP A 44 66.10 7.18 16.62
C ASP A 44 66.39 5.78 16.06
N GLU A 45 65.73 5.41 14.95
CA GLU A 45 65.75 4.13 14.25
C GLU A 45 65.17 2.95 15.05
N GLU A 46 64.56 3.18 16.23
CA GLU A 46 64.00 2.16 17.12
C GLU A 46 62.46 2.26 17.22
N SER A 47 61.76 1.48 16.39
CA SER A 47 60.30 1.51 16.27
C SER A 47 59.48 1.14 17.52
N GLU A 48 60.12 0.74 18.63
CA GLU A 48 59.48 0.23 19.85
C GLU A 48 59.63 1.19 21.06
N THR A 49 60.43 2.25 20.96
CA THR A 49 60.69 3.17 22.08
C THR A 49 60.52 4.62 21.66
N ASP A 50 59.48 5.28 22.16
CA ASP A 50 59.24 6.71 21.92
C ASP A 50 60.37 7.58 22.50
N SER A 51 61.07 8.31 21.64
CA SER A 51 62.12 9.26 21.98
C SER A 51 61.60 10.71 21.89
N PRO A 52 60.97 11.26 22.94
CA PRO A 52 60.26 12.52 22.85
C PRO A 52 61.20 13.68 22.53
N VAL A 53 60.81 14.48 21.53
CA VAL A 53 61.50 15.71 21.14
C VAL A 53 60.64 16.92 21.47
N ALA A 54 61.27 17.94 22.07
CA ALA A 54 60.65 19.21 22.36
C ALA A 54 61.36 20.35 21.62
N VAL A 55 60.62 21.15 20.87
CA VAL A 55 61.12 22.36 20.19
C VAL A 55 60.44 23.60 20.76
N GLY A 56 61.23 24.57 21.19
CA GLY A 56 60.82 25.74 21.94
C GLY A 56 61.33 27.05 21.31
N GLY A 57 60.47 28.04 21.06
CA GLY A 57 60.93 29.39 20.67
C GLY A 57 61.52 29.51 19.26
N LEU A 58 61.20 28.58 18.36
CA LEU A 58 61.77 28.52 17.02
C LEU A 58 60.81 29.03 15.95
N GLU A 59 61.33 29.63 14.90
CA GLU A 59 60.61 29.85 13.65
C GLU A 59 61.16 28.91 12.57
N LEU A 60 60.33 28.02 12.01
CA LEU A 60 60.71 27.02 11.02
C LEU A 60 60.01 27.33 9.68
N THR A 61 60.80 27.56 8.63
CA THR A 61 60.29 28.03 7.33
C THR A 61 61.09 27.50 6.14
N GLY A 62 60.54 27.66 4.95
CA GLY A 62 61.22 27.38 3.67
C GLY A 62 61.43 25.91 3.39
N GLY A 63 60.74 25.01 4.10
CA GLY A 63 60.80 23.59 3.81
C GLY A 63 60.03 23.22 2.55
N ASP A 64 60.62 22.50 1.61
CA ASP A 64 59.94 21.95 0.42
C ASP A 64 60.47 20.55 0.10
N VAL A 65 59.64 19.51 0.20
CA VAL A 65 60.09 18.11 0.06
C VAL A 65 59.14 17.22 -0.75
N ARG A 66 59.71 16.30 -1.55
CA ARG A 66 58.98 15.17 -2.20
C ARG A 66 58.61 14.03 -1.24
N GLY A 67 58.24 14.35 -0.01
CA GLY A 67 57.94 13.38 1.03
C GLY A 67 56.98 13.94 2.06
N HIS A 68 57.05 13.44 3.30
CA HIS A 68 56.25 13.94 4.41
C HIS A 68 57.04 14.97 5.25
N GLY A 69 56.34 15.84 5.97
CA GLY A 69 56.92 16.75 6.97
C GLY A 69 57.77 17.86 6.36
N GLY A 70 57.14 18.91 5.83
CA GLY A 70 57.85 20.01 5.16
C GLY A 70 58.78 20.76 6.12
N ALA A 71 58.31 21.11 7.32
CA ALA A 71 59.19 21.63 8.37
C ALA A 71 59.75 20.50 9.23
N ILE A 72 58.87 19.67 9.79
CA ILE A 72 59.22 18.61 10.73
C ILE A 72 58.67 17.29 10.23
N PHE A 73 59.55 16.33 10.04
CA PHE A 73 59.21 14.92 9.92
C PHE A 73 59.71 14.20 11.17
N SER A 74 58.86 13.40 11.81
CA SER A 74 59.27 12.62 12.96
C SER A 74 58.55 11.28 13.06
N GLN A 75 59.29 10.25 13.47
CA GLN A 75 58.73 8.93 13.78
C GLN A 75 58.44 8.73 15.29
N GLU A 76 58.69 9.77 16.08
CA GLU A 76 58.57 9.81 17.55
C GLU A 76 57.47 10.79 17.97
N SER A 77 57.21 10.97 19.26
CA SER A 77 56.32 12.03 19.75
C SER A 77 57.00 13.41 19.76
N LEU A 78 56.25 14.46 19.43
CA LEU A 78 56.75 15.84 19.38
C LEU A 78 55.94 16.79 20.27
N THR A 79 56.66 17.62 21.02
CA THR A 79 56.09 18.82 21.67
C THR A 79 56.65 20.09 21.04
N ALA A 80 55.80 20.90 20.43
CA ALA A 80 56.15 22.24 19.94
C ALA A 80 55.62 23.30 20.92
N VAL A 81 56.52 24.14 21.46
CA VAL A 81 56.19 25.18 22.44
C VAL A 81 56.65 26.54 21.92
N SER A 82 55.80 27.56 21.99
CA SER A 82 56.17 28.94 21.64
C SER A 82 56.89 29.07 20.29
N SER A 83 56.50 28.25 19.31
CA SER A 83 57.18 28.14 18.02
C SER A 83 56.28 28.57 16.86
N THR A 84 56.88 29.02 15.76
CA THR A 84 56.19 29.38 14.52
C THR A 84 56.63 28.41 13.42
N ILE A 85 55.70 27.71 12.79
CA ILE A 85 55.98 26.80 11.66
C ILE A 85 55.22 27.32 10.46
N VAL A 86 55.92 27.95 9.54
CA VAL A 86 55.30 28.79 8.50
C VAL A 86 55.83 28.52 7.10
N GLY A 87 54.93 28.45 6.12
CA GLY A 87 55.32 28.46 4.71
C GLY A 87 56.10 27.22 4.26
N ASN A 88 55.79 26.05 4.82
CA ASN A 88 56.45 24.79 4.46
C ASN A 88 55.54 23.91 3.58
N SER A 89 56.16 23.16 2.68
CA SER A 89 55.54 22.33 1.66
C SER A 89 56.02 20.89 1.74
N ALA A 90 55.07 19.96 1.63
CA ALA A 90 55.31 18.53 1.49
C ALA A 90 54.49 18.01 0.30
N GLU A 91 55.06 17.14 -0.55
CA GLU A 91 54.29 16.53 -1.64
C GLU A 91 53.25 15.54 -1.12
N TYR A 92 53.53 14.86 0.01
CA TYR A 92 52.64 13.86 0.62
C TYR A 92 51.91 14.42 1.83
N ASP A 93 52.33 14.14 3.06
CA ASP A 93 51.53 14.50 4.23
C ASP A 93 52.29 15.42 5.19
N GLY A 94 51.56 16.26 5.94
CA GLY A 94 52.12 17.09 7.01
C GLY A 94 52.98 18.22 6.47
N GLY A 95 52.35 19.25 5.90
CA GLY A 95 53.08 20.35 5.25
C GLY A 95 53.97 21.10 6.25
N GLY A 96 53.44 21.41 7.42
CA GLY A 96 54.24 21.88 8.55
C GLY A 96 54.87 20.70 9.28
N ILE A 97 54.02 19.86 9.88
CA ILE A 97 54.42 18.77 10.76
C ILE A 97 53.84 17.45 10.28
N TRP A 98 54.68 16.42 10.18
CA TRP A 98 54.26 15.03 10.03
C TRP A 98 54.87 14.16 11.14
N LEU A 99 54.01 13.37 11.80
CA LEU A 99 54.37 12.49 12.91
C LEU A 99 53.69 11.12 12.81
N SER A 100 54.36 10.05 13.27
CA SER A 100 53.72 8.75 13.53
C SER A 100 53.24 8.57 14.98
N GLY A 101 53.75 9.36 15.92
CA GLY A 101 53.32 9.40 17.32
C GLY A 101 52.38 10.58 17.64
N ASP A 102 52.30 10.93 18.93
CA ASP A 102 51.46 12.02 19.42
C ASP A 102 52.08 13.40 19.14
N VAL A 103 51.23 14.40 18.92
CA VAL A 103 51.65 15.78 18.65
C VAL A 103 51.03 16.70 19.68
N THR A 104 51.87 17.40 20.44
CA THR A 104 51.42 18.47 21.34
C THR A 104 51.95 19.82 20.86
N VAL A 105 51.04 20.74 20.56
CA VAL A 105 51.35 22.11 20.12
C VAL A 105 50.83 23.09 21.17
N THR A 106 51.74 23.83 21.81
CA THR A 106 51.42 24.76 22.91
C THR A 106 51.95 26.16 22.60
N SER A 107 51.10 27.19 22.78
CA SER A 107 51.49 28.60 22.59
C SER A 107 52.18 28.89 21.25
N SER A 108 51.83 28.15 20.19
CA SER A 108 52.56 28.13 18.92
C SER A 108 51.67 28.53 17.74
N THR A 109 52.30 28.87 16.61
CA THR A 109 51.61 29.23 15.36
C THR A 109 52.03 28.26 14.25
N ILE A 110 51.07 27.66 13.55
CA ILE A 110 51.30 26.80 12.38
C ILE A 110 50.54 27.38 11.21
N SER A 111 51.24 27.97 10.24
CA SER A 111 50.60 28.82 9.24
C SER A 111 51.07 28.63 7.80
N ALA A 112 50.15 28.77 6.85
CA ALA A 112 50.48 28.80 5.42
C ALA A 112 51.30 27.59 4.92
N ASN A 113 51.14 26.43 5.55
CA ASN A 113 51.80 25.20 5.13
C ASN A 113 50.92 24.39 4.16
N LYS A 114 51.53 23.54 3.35
CA LYS A 114 50.86 22.83 2.25
C LYS A 114 51.26 21.36 2.14
N ALA A 115 50.28 20.50 1.91
CA ALA A 115 50.48 19.07 1.69
C ALA A 115 49.41 18.44 0.76
N ASP A 116 49.55 17.15 0.45
CA ASP A 116 48.41 16.33 0.00
C ASP A 116 47.42 16.13 1.15
N ARG A 117 47.88 15.74 2.35
CA ARG A 117 47.03 15.62 3.55
C ARG A 117 47.65 16.27 4.78
N GLY A 118 46.82 16.88 5.63
CA GLY A 118 47.28 17.55 6.85
C GLY A 118 48.21 18.73 6.52
N GLY A 119 47.67 19.77 5.89
CA GLY A 119 48.46 20.92 5.43
C GLY A 119 49.31 21.53 6.55
N GLY A 120 48.73 21.74 7.73
CA GLY A 120 49.44 22.18 8.92
C GLY A 120 50.09 21.02 9.68
N ILE A 121 49.25 20.14 10.24
CA ILE A 121 49.67 19.00 11.06
C ILE A 121 49.08 17.71 10.50
N ARG A 122 49.89 16.65 10.42
CA ARG A 122 49.43 15.27 10.28
C ARG A 122 50.04 14.39 11.36
N ALA A 123 49.21 13.64 12.09
CA ALA A 123 49.61 12.58 13.02
C ALA A 123 48.94 11.22 12.73
N ASP A 124 49.65 10.11 12.95
CA ASP A 124 49.04 8.75 12.98
C ASP A 124 48.37 8.42 14.33
N SER A 125 48.58 9.25 15.36
CA SER A 125 48.00 9.13 16.70
C SER A 125 47.24 10.42 17.05
N ASP A 126 47.24 10.83 18.32
CA ASP A 126 46.46 11.96 18.83
C ASP A 126 47.16 13.31 18.59
N VAL A 127 46.34 14.36 18.37
CA VAL A 127 46.82 15.74 18.26
C VAL A 127 46.20 16.60 19.35
N THR A 128 47.05 17.21 20.17
CA THR A 128 46.67 18.18 21.20
C THR A 128 47.17 19.57 20.84
N VAL A 129 46.27 20.54 20.73
CA VAL A 129 46.57 21.95 20.43
C VAL A 129 46.06 22.82 21.57
N THR A 130 46.97 23.49 22.27
CA THR A 130 46.66 24.33 23.44
C THR A 130 47.20 25.75 23.28
N SER A 131 46.38 26.76 23.52
CA SER A 131 46.78 28.18 23.43
C SER A 131 47.49 28.55 22.13
N SER A 132 47.15 27.92 21.01
CA SER A 132 47.89 27.97 19.74
C SER A 132 47.01 28.37 18.57
N THR A 133 47.64 28.72 17.45
CA THR A 133 46.95 29.12 16.21
C THR A 133 47.37 28.24 15.04
N VAL A 134 46.42 27.63 14.33
CA VAL A 134 46.64 26.90 13.07
C VAL A 134 45.89 27.63 11.96
N LEU A 135 46.61 28.36 11.10
CA LEU A 135 45.99 29.25 10.13
C LEU A 135 46.42 29.06 8.66
N GLU A 136 45.47 29.21 7.74
CA GLU A 136 45.73 29.29 6.29
C GLU A 136 46.51 28.11 5.67
N ASN A 137 46.45 26.94 6.29
CA ASN A 137 47.11 25.75 5.76
C ASN A 137 46.23 25.06 4.69
N ARG A 138 46.87 24.39 3.72
CA ARG A 138 46.19 23.85 2.53
C ARG A 138 46.53 22.39 2.28
N ALA A 139 45.51 21.58 2.04
CA ALA A 139 45.64 20.17 1.64
C ALA A 139 44.98 19.90 0.28
N ARG A 140 45.60 19.06 -0.57
CA ARG A 140 44.98 18.61 -1.83
C ARG A 140 43.95 17.49 -1.65
N SER A 141 43.95 16.80 -0.51
CA SER A 141 42.99 15.76 -0.14
C SER A 141 42.31 16.13 1.17
N ASP A 142 42.83 15.71 2.32
CA ASP A 142 42.13 15.81 3.61
C ASP A 142 42.85 16.73 4.59
N ALA A 143 42.09 17.43 5.45
CA ALA A 143 42.60 18.24 6.55
C ALA A 143 43.57 19.35 6.12
N GLY A 144 43.03 20.53 5.81
CA GLY A 144 43.85 21.72 5.58
C GLY A 144 44.68 22.05 6.82
N GLY A 145 44.04 22.09 8.00
CA GLY A 145 44.67 22.42 9.28
C GLY A 145 45.30 21.21 9.96
N ILE A 146 44.47 20.36 10.57
CA ILE A 146 44.88 19.23 11.42
C ILE A 146 44.29 17.93 10.90
N LEU A 147 45.15 16.96 10.59
CA LEU A 147 44.79 15.56 10.36
C LEU A 147 45.32 14.68 11.49
N ALA A 148 44.44 13.98 12.20
CA ALA A 148 44.80 12.92 13.13
C ALA A 148 44.08 11.63 12.76
N LEU A 149 44.78 10.49 12.79
CA LEU A 149 44.11 9.20 12.71
C LEU A 149 43.50 8.79 14.07
N GLY A 150 44.00 9.32 15.18
CA GLY A 150 43.42 9.24 16.52
C GLY A 150 42.49 10.41 16.85
N ASP A 151 42.53 10.84 18.10
CA ASP A 151 41.70 11.90 18.67
C ASP A 151 42.32 13.29 18.46
N VAL A 152 41.48 14.32 18.41
CA VAL A 152 41.93 15.73 18.35
C VAL A 152 41.38 16.50 19.53
N THR A 153 42.28 17.06 20.35
CA THR A 153 41.92 17.96 21.45
C THR A 153 42.41 19.38 21.17
N VAL A 154 41.50 20.34 21.15
CA VAL A 154 41.79 21.77 20.91
C VAL A 154 41.31 22.58 22.11
N THR A 155 42.22 23.24 22.81
CA THR A 155 41.92 24.03 24.02
C THR A 155 42.48 25.45 23.90
N SER A 156 41.66 26.47 24.18
CA SER A 156 42.07 27.88 24.14
C SER A 156 42.79 28.30 22.86
N SER A 157 42.42 27.71 21.71
CA SER A 157 43.18 27.81 20.46
C SER A 157 42.32 28.28 19.29
N THR A 158 42.97 28.69 18.20
CA THR A 158 42.29 29.15 16.98
C THR A 158 42.69 28.30 15.77
N ILE A 159 41.72 27.72 15.07
CA ILE A 159 41.91 26.98 13.81
C ILE A 159 41.18 27.76 12.71
N GLN A 160 41.92 28.47 11.86
CA GLN A 160 41.35 29.49 10.99
C GLN A 160 41.78 29.41 9.51
N GLY A 161 40.85 29.57 8.58
CA GLY A 161 41.18 29.80 7.17
C GLY A 161 41.86 28.61 6.47
N ASN A 162 41.80 27.42 7.04
CA ASN A 162 42.44 26.23 6.47
C ASN A 162 41.52 25.61 5.40
N SER A 163 42.10 24.99 4.37
CA SER A 163 41.33 24.45 3.25
C SER A 163 41.79 23.07 2.77
N ALA A 164 40.83 22.24 2.39
CA ALA A 164 41.03 20.89 1.85
C ALA A 164 40.14 20.66 0.61
N GLN A 165 40.62 19.87 -0.37
CA GLN A 165 39.80 19.54 -1.55
C GLN A 165 38.90 18.30 -1.35
N SER A 166 38.98 17.63 -0.20
CA SER A 166 38.07 16.55 0.19
C SER A 166 37.45 16.83 1.56
N VAL A 167 37.87 16.15 2.63
CA VAL A 167 37.19 16.22 3.95
C VAL A 167 38.02 17.00 4.98
N GLY A 168 37.34 17.78 5.83
CA GLY A 168 37.96 18.46 6.97
C GLY A 168 38.75 19.69 6.54
N GLY A 169 38.13 20.87 6.41
CA GLY A 169 38.91 22.08 6.11
C GLY A 169 39.85 22.42 7.27
N GLY A 170 39.29 22.50 8.48
CA GLY A 170 40.01 22.78 9.73
C GLY A 170 40.59 21.52 10.37
N ILE A 171 39.72 20.61 10.79
CA ILE A 171 40.06 19.39 11.55
C ILE A 171 39.46 18.16 10.87
N ARG A 172 40.28 17.12 10.70
CA ARG A 172 39.85 15.76 10.39
C ARG A 172 40.44 14.79 11.42
N ALA A 173 39.56 14.07 12.14
CA ALA A 173 39.94 13.04 13.10
C ALA A 173 39.36 11.67 12.71
N GLY A 174 40.15 10.62 12.87
CA GLY A 174 39.70 9.23 12.81
C GLY A 174 39.02 8.77 14.12
N GLY A 175 39.30 9.44 15.23
CA GLY A 175 38.64 9.25 16.52
C GLY A 175 37.69 10.40 16.90
N ASP A 176 37.70 10.76 18.17
CA ASP A 176 36.86 11.80 18.77
C ASP A 176 37.50 13.19 18.62
N VAL A 177 36.67 14.23 18.62
CA VAL A 177 37.13 15.62 18.62
C VAL A 177 36.59 16.36 19.84
N MET A 178 37.48 16.95 20.63
CA MET A 178 37.13 17.80 21.77
C MET A 178 37.65 19.22 21.55
N VAL A 179 36.72 20.19 21.54
CA VAL A 179 37.02 21.61 21.37
C VAL A 179 36.53 22.39 22.58
N THR A 180 37.45 23.01 23.33
CA THR A 180 37.14 23.76 24.55
C THR A 180 37.72 25.16 24.51
N SER A 181 36.92 26.17 24.84
CA SER A 181 37.35 27.58 24.90
C SER A 181 38.08 28.07 23.63
N SER A 182 37.70 27.55 22.45
CA SER A 182 38.46 27.69 21.21
C SER A 182 37.60 28.24 20.07
N MET A 183 38.25 28.70 19.00
CA MET A 183 37.61 29.21 17.80
C MET A 183 38.00 28.38 16.57
N ILE A 184 37.01 27.87 15.83
CA ILE A 184 37.17 27.19 14.54
C ILE A 184 36.48 28.02 13.47
N SER A 185 37.24 28.77 12.66
CA SER A 185 36.66 29.79 11.80
C SER A 185 37.14 29.79 10.34
N GLY A 186 36.24 30.07 9.40
CA GLY A 186 36.60 30.31 8.00
C GLY A 186 37.28 29.13 7.29
N ASN A 187 37.11 27.90 7.77
CA ASN A 187 37.73 26.73 7.16
C ASN A 187 36.85 26.16 6.03
N ALA A 188 37.46 25.60 4.99
CA ALA A 188 36.76 25.20 3.76
C ALA A 188 37.09 23.77 3.31
N SER A 189 36.06 23.02 2.89
CA SER A 189 36.20 21.68 2.31
C SER A 189 35.38 21.52 1.03
N ASP A 190 35.89 20.84 0.01
CA ASP A 190 35.12 20.55 -1.22
C ASP A 190 34.16 19.36 -1.06
N ASP A 191 34.31 18.48 -0.06
CA ASP A 191 33.36 17.40 0.22
C ASP A 191 32.56 17.63 1.52
N TYR A 192 33.13 17.36 2.70
CA TYR A 192 32.39 17.41 3.97
C TYR A 192 33.24 17.98 5.11
N GLY A 193 32.58 18.58 6.11
CA GLY A 193 33.25 18.99 7.34
C GLY A 193 34.18 20.18 7.14
N GLY A 194 33.64 21.35 6.78
CA GLY A 194 34.44 22.56 6.58
C GLY A 194 35.29 22.91 7.81
N GLY A 195 34.65 22.96 8.98
CA GLY A 195 35.30 23.17 10.28
C GLY A 195 35.86 21.88 10.86
N ILE A 196 34.97 20.96 11.25
CA ILE A 196 35.31 19.72 11.96
C ILE A 196 34.71 18.51 11.24
N ALA A 197 35.52 17.46 11.03
CA ALA A 197 35.08 16.14 10.59
C ALA A 197 35.64 15.04 11.49
N ALA A 198 34.78 14.28 12.16
CA ALA A 198 35.15 13.18 13.04
C ALA A 198 34.45 11.87 12.63
N ASP A 199 35.18 10.75 12.66
CA ASP A 199 34.56 9.42 12.58
C ASP A 199 33.98 8.97 13.94
N GLY A 200 34.44 9.56 15.05
CA GLY A 200 33.89 9.39 16.39
C GLY A 200 32.89 10.48 16.82
N ASP A 201 32.84 10.73 18.12
CA ASP A 201 32.01 11.75 18.76
C ASP A 201 32.68 13.14 18.70
N VAL A 202 31.86 14.20 18.67
CA VAL A 202 32.35 15.59 18.73
C VAL A 202 31.79 16.29 19.96
N THR A 203 32.67 16.81 20.81
CA THR A 203 32.32 17.60 21.99
C THR A 203 32.84 19.03 21.84
N VAL A 204 31.93 20.00 21.95
CA VAL A 204 32.24 21.44 21.84
C VAL A 204 31.77 22.14 23.12
N ALA A 205 32.69 22.77 23.83
CA ALA A 205 32.41 23.44 25.10
C ALA A 205 32.98 24.86 25.11
N SER A 206 32.17 25.85 25.50
CA SER A 206 32.60 27.25 25.60
C SER A 206 33.34 27.79 24.37
N SER A 207 32.96 27.33 23.17
CA SER A 207 33.72 27.54 21.93
C SER A 207 32.86 28.14 20.82
N THR A 208 33.51 28.66 19.78
CA THR A 208 32.87 29.27 18.61
C THR A 208 33.28 28.52 17.33
N ILE A 209 32.29 28.04 16.57
CA ILE A 209 32.48 27.45 15.24
C ILE A 209 31.76 28.32 14.22
N VAL A 210 32.52 29.09 13.43
CA VAL A 210 31.95 30.19 12.66
C VAL A 210 32.44 30.29 11.22
N GLY A 211 31.53 30.53 10.27
CA GLY A 211 31.91 30.86 8.89
C GLY A 211 32.65 29.74 8.13
N ASN A 212 32.48 28.49 8.54
CA ASN A 212 33.09 27.37 7.82
C ASN A 212 32.23 27.00 6.60
N SER A 213 32.84 26.45 5.55
CA SER A 213 32.15 26.13 4.29
C SER A 213 32.42 24.71 3.78
N ALA A 214 31.39 24.08 3.21
CA ALA A 214 31.50 22.78 2.56
C ALA A 214 30.69 22.72 1.25
N ARG A 215 31.27 22.21 0.15
CA ARG A 215 30.47 21.99 -1.08
C ARG A 215 29.61 20.71 -1.03
N GLY A 216 29.83 19.79 -0.11
CA GLY A 216 28.87 18.76 0.28
C GLY A 216 28.14 19.17 1.55
N SER A 217 28.07 18.29 2.56
CA SER A 217 27.28 18.49 3.80
C SER A 217 28.16 18.85 4.99
N ALA A 218 27.55 19.37 6.06
CA ALA A 218 28.17 19.59 7.37
C ALA A 218 29.33 20.60 7.33
N ALA A 219 29.02 21.88 7.14
CA ALA A 219 30.07 22.89 7.04
C ALA A 219 30.73 23.21 8.39
N GLY A 220 29.97 23.27 9.49
CA GLY A 220 30.49 23.46 10.84
C GLY A 220 31.06 22.18 11.43
N ILE A 221 30.18 21.23 11.79
CA ILE A 221 30.51 19.97 12.45
C ILE A 221 29.94 18.79 11.67
N LEU A 222 30.79 17.83 11.33
CA LEU A 222 30.42 16.48 10.87
C LEU A 222 30.88 15.44 11.91
N ALA A 223 29.95 14.67 12.47
CA ALA A 223 30.27 13.53 13.32
C ALA A 223 29.61 12.24 12.83
N ARG A 224 30.38 11.15 12.72
CA ARG A 224 29.78 9.81 12.52
C ARG A 224 29.34 9.16 13.85
N GLY A 225 29.67 9.77 14.98
CA GLY A 225 29.12 9.48 16.30
C GLY A 225 28.06 10.50 16.74
N ASN A 226 28.05 10.81 18.03
CA ASN A 226 27.21 11.82 18.67
C ASN A 226 27.87 13.20 18.64
N VAL A 227 27.05 14.25 18.79
CA VAL A 227 27.54 15.63 18.98
C VAL A 227 27.01 16.19 20.29
N THR A 228 27.89 16.71 21.13
CA THR A 228 27.55 17.41 22.36
C THR A 228 28.06 18.84 22.30
N VAL A 229 27.18 19.82 22.45
CA VAL A 229 27.49 21.24 22.41
C VAL A 229 27.01 21.91 23.70
N THR A 230 27.94 22.53 24.43
CA THR A 230 27.64 23.20 25.70
C THR A 230 28.21 24.61 25.70
N SER A 231 27.41 25.60 26.09
CA SER A 231 27.84 27.01 26.19
C SER A 231 28.59 27.54 24.96
N SER A 232 28.20 27.12 23.75
CA SER A 232 28.97 27.38 22.53
C SER A 232 28.12 28.02 21.44
N THR A 233 28.79 28.58 20.43
CA THR A 233 28.14 29.19 19.27
C THR A 233 28.55 28.47 17.98
N ILE A 234 27.57 28.15 17.13
CA ILE A 234 27.78 27.51 15.83
C ILE A 234 27.03 28.35 14.79
N VAL A 235 27.76 29.22 14.09
CA VAL A 235 27.16 30.33 13.34
C VAL A 235 27.72 30.53 11.94
N GLY A 236 26.86 30.90 10.99
CA GLY A 236 27.31 31.31 9.66
C GLY A 236 27.96 30.22 8.83
N ASN A 237 27.80 28.94 9.21
CA ASN A 237 28.42 27.84 8.48
C ASN A 237 27.57 27.46 7.27
N SER A 238 28.19 27.32 6.09
CA SER A 238 27.49 27.17 4.82
C SER A 238 27.84 25.88 4.10
N ALA A 239 26.87 24.97 3.99
CA ALA A 239 26.95 23.73 3.24
C ALA A 239 26.07 23.81 1.99
N ARG A 240 26.52 23.27 0.84
CA ARG A 240 25.61 23.09 -0.30
C ARG A 240 24.66 21.90 -0.12
N GLY A 241 25.06 20.90 0.65
CA GLY A 241 24.28 19.73 1.04
C GLY A 241 23.42 20.01 2.27
N SER A 242 23.30 19.01 3.16
CA SER A 242 22.54 19.15 4.43
C SER A 242 23.42 19.68 5.55
N ALA A 243 22.80 20.28 6.58
CA ALA A 243 23.47 20.82 7.76
C ALA A 243 24.60 21.82 7.46
N GLY A 244 24.26 23.11 7.45
CA GLY A 244 25.28 24.15 7.55
C GLY A 244 26.02 24.05 8.89
N GLY A 245 25.28 23.94 9.99
CA GLY A 245 25.83 23.92 11.36
C GLY A 245 26.35 22.55 11.79
N ILE A 246 25.44 21.67 12.22
CA ILE A 246 25.76 20.36 12.83
C ILE A 246 25.14 19.22 12.02
N TRP A 247 25.96 18.23 11.68
CA TRP A 247 25.49 16.95 11.17
C TRP A 247 26.00 15.80 12.04
N ALA A 248 25.08 14.93 12.47
CA ALA A 248 25.42 13.71 13.20
C ALA A 248 24.62 12.49 12.71
N SER A 249 25.31 11.36 12.52
CA SER A 249 24.61 10.06 12.40
C SER A 249 24.10 9.53 13.74
N GLY A 250 24.71 9.96 14.85
CA GLY A 250 24.24 9.69 16.21
C GLY A 250 23.26 10.75 16.73
N SER A 251 23.15 10.82 18.06
CA SER A 251 22.32 11.81 18.75
C SER A 251 23.03 13.15 18.88
N VAL A 252 22.27 14.23 18.94
CA VAL A 252 22.80 15.58 19.14
C VAL A 252 22.26 16.14 20.45
N THR A 253 23.12 16.61 21.32
CA THR A 253 22.75 17.31 22.57
C THR A 253 23.28 18.73 22.52
N VAL A 254 22.39 19.72 22.63
CA VAL A 254 22.73 21.15 22.65
C VAL A 254 22.21 21.75 23.95
N THR A 255 23.12 22.29 24.77
CA THR A 255 22.80 22.85 26.08
C THR A 255 23.36 24.25 26.22
N SER A 256 22.53 25.22 26.62
CA SER A 256 22.93 26.61 26.82
C SER A 256 23.75 27.17 25.66
N SER A 257 23.38 26.86 24.41
CA SER A 257 24.18 27.17 23.22
C SER A 257 23.34 27.81 22.13
N THR A 258 24.00 28.43 21.14
CA THR A 258 23.36 29.11 20.03
C THR A 258 23.80 28.52 18.69
N VAL A 259 22.83 28.05 17.89
CA VAL A 259 23.04 27.58 16.51
C VAL A 259 22.24 28.47 15.57
N ALA A 260 22.90 29.42 14.89
CA ALA A 260 22.20 30.45 14.13
C ALA A 260 22.89 30.84 12.82
N GLY A 261 22.15 31.34 11.83
CA GLY A 261 22.74 31.83 10.58
C GLY A 261 23.40 30.74 9.71
N ASN A 262 23.17 29.46 9.99
CA ASN A 262 23.78 28.38 9.20
C ASN A 262 22.93 28.05 7.98
N SER A 263 23.56 27.70 6.86
CA SER A 263 22.88 27.50 5.58
C SER A 263 23.14 26.11 4.98
N ALA A 264 22.07 25.44 4.56
CA ALA A 264 22.07 24.18 3.80
C ALA A 264 21.38 24.41 2.44
N VAL A 265 22.13 24.94 1.47
CA VAL A 265 21.58 25.51 0.22
C VAL A 265 20.67 24.55 -0.56
N ARG A 266 20.97 23.25 -0.54
CA ARG A 266 20.17 22.22 -1.22
C ARG A 266 19.74 21.05 -0.33
N GLY A 267 19.96 21.15 0.98
CA GLY A 267 19.74 20.06 1.92
C GLY A 267 18.70 20.40 2.99
N LYS A 268 18.68 19.58 4.04
CA LYS A 268 17.78 19.69 5.19
C LYS A 268 18.54 20.13 6.44
N GLY A 269 17.84 20.72 7.41
CA GLY A 269 18.39 21.02 8.74
C GLY A 269 19.55 22.00 8.68
N GLY A 270 19.33 23.19 8.13
CA GLY A 270 20.34 24.25 7.98
C GLY A 270 21.17 24.47 9.25
N GLY A 271 20.51 24.51 10.40
CA GLY A 271 21.15 24.51 11.72
C GLY A 271 21.67 23.12 12.11
N ILE A 272 20.75 22.19 12.39
CA ILE A 272 21.07 20.86 12.93
C ILE A 272 20.40 19.75 12.12
N TYR A 273 21.17 18.74 11.76
CA TYR A 273 20.73 17.46 11.21
C TYR A 273 21.17 16.33 12.13
N SER A 274 20.21 15.56 12.69
CA SER A 274 20.50 14.37 13.49
C SER A 274 19.75 13.14 12.97
N ALA A 275 20.47 12.06 12.66
CA ALA A 275 19.83 10.77 12.39
C ALA A 275 19.40 10.04 13.68
N GLY A 276 19.95 10.42 14.83
CA GLY A 276 19.55 10.00 16.18
C GLY A 276 18.53 10.92 16.84
N THR A 277 18.52 10.93 18.17
CA THR A 277 17.66 11.81 18.98
C THR A 277 18.32 13.18 19.11
N LEU A 278 17.57 14.25 18.89
CA LEU A 278 18.00 15.61 19.23
C LEU A 278 17.50 15.96 20.63
N THR A 279 18.37 16.48 21.48
CA THR A 279 18.04 17.02 22.81
C THR A 279 18.53 18.46 22.91
N ALA A 280 17.60 19.40 23.06
CA ALA A 280 17.92 20.82 23.24
C ALA A 280 17.49 21.29 24.65
N ARG A 281 18.37 22.05 25.32
CA ARG A 281 18.15 22.59 26.67
C ARG A 281 18.63 24.03 26.74
N ASN A 282 17.78 24.97 27.11
CA ASN A 282 18.12 26.40 27.24
C ASN A 282 18.89 26.91 26.01
N SER A 283 18.54 26.46 24.81
CA SER A 283 19.34 26.71 23.60
C SER A 283 18.54 27.38 22.50
N ILE A 284 19.26 28.13 21.65
CA ILE A 284 18.71 28.83 20.49
C ILE A 284 19.07 28.06 19.21
N ALA A 285 18.08 27.81 18.36
CA ALA A 285 18.26 27.36 16.98
C ALA A 285 17.37 28.20 16.05
N ALA A 286 17.91 29.27 15.48
CA ALA A 286 17.13 30.25 14.72
C ALA A 286 17.94 30.89 13.60
N LEU A 287 17.27 31.53 12.64
CA LEU A 287 17.91 32.24 11.52
C LEU A 287 18.75 31.32 10.62
N ASN A 288 18.49 30.01 10.64
CA ASN A 288 19.16 29.08 9.72
C ASN A 288 18.36 28.99 8.40
N GLU A 289 19.00 28.51 7.33
CA GLU A 289 18.37 28.39 6.00
C GLU A 289 18.51 26.95 5.46
N ALA A 290 17.42 26.40 4.91
CA ALA A 290 17.42 25.13 4.19
C ALA A 290 16.26 25.06 3.18
N ILE A 291 16.23 24.05 2.30
CA ILE A 291 15.07 23.82 1.41
C ILE A 291 13.85 23.36 2.22
N SER A 292 14.07 22.58 3.27
CA SER A 292 13.04 22.10 4.19
C SER A 292 13.61 21.94 5.59
N ASP A 293 12.80 22.25 6.60
CA ASP A 293 13.15 22.17 8.03
C ASP A 293 14.45 22.96 8.36
N GLU A 294 14.37 24.29 8.26
CA GLU A 294 15.49 25.25 8.30
C GLU A 294 16.39 25.12 9.53
N ASP A 295 15.81 25.13 10.73
CA ASP A 295 16.60 25.10 11.96
C ASP A 295 17.00 23.69 12.36
N LEU A 296 16.05 22.75 12.34
CA LEU A 296 16.20 21.45 12.96
C LEU A 296 15.56 20.35 12.10
N TRP A 297 16.36 19.35 11.74
CA TRP A 297 15.89 18.11 11.15
C TRP A 297 16.34 16.90 11.98
N THR A 298 15.40 16.01 12.30
CA THR A 298 15.70 14.75 12.97
C THR A 298 14.82 13.62 12.50
N ARG A 299 15.42 12.43 12.36
CA ARG A 299 14.70 11.20 11.99
C ARG A 299 13.86 10.62 13.13
N ARG A 300 14.26 10.83 14.40
CA ARG A 300 13.62 10.21 15.58
C ARG A 300 12.87 11.21 16.47
N GLY A 301 12.68 12.44 15.99
CA GLY A 301 12.00 13.50 16.72
C GLY A 301 12.91 14.26 17.69
N LEU A 302 12.46 15.44 18.11
CA LEU A 302 13.11 16.24 19.13
C LEU A 302 12.61 15.79 20.51
N VAL A 303 13.53 15.49 21.43
CA VAL A 303 13.22 15.38 22.85
C VAL A 303 13.59 16.71 23.49
N THR A 304 12.60 17.60 23.65
CA THR A 304 12.76 18.73 24.57
C THR A 304 12.60 18.20 25.98
N GLY A 305 13.57 18.48 26.86
CA GLY A 305 13.49 18.02 28.25
C GLY A 305 12.29 18.62 28.96
N GLU A 306 11.19 17.87 29.09
CA GLU A 306 9.97 18.07 29.88
C GLU A 306 9.31 19.48 29.95
N SER A 307 9.78 20.51 29.23
CA SER A 307 9.29 21.88 29.47
C SER A 307 9.66 22.97 28.44
N GLY A 308 10.14 22.65 27.24
CA GLY A 308 10.11 23.62 26.12
C GLY A 308 10.98 24.88 26.26
N PHE A 309 12.00 24.89 27.11
CA PHE A 309 12.90 26.03 27.32
C PHE A 309 13.95 26.19 26.21
N ASN A 310 13.50 26.30 24.96
CA ASN A 310 14.36 26.55 23.80
C ASN A 310 13.69 27.61 22.90
N LEU A 311 14.49 28.30 22.10
CA LEU A 311 14.00 29.26 21.12
C LEU A 311 14.35 28.71 19.73
N VAL A 312 13.34 28.24 19.00
CA VAL A 312 13.50 27.58 17.70
C VAL A 312 12.67 28.30 16.64
N GLY A 313 13.28 28.69 15.52
CA GLY A 313 12.59 29.35 14.40
C GLY A 313 12.00 30.72 14.71
N VAL A 314 12.39 31.31 15.83
CA VAL A 314 12.01 32.66 16.27
C VAL A 314 13.27 33.50 16.33
N ASP A 315 13.20 34.70 15.77
CA ASP A 315 14.29 35.67 15.81
C ASP A 315 14.67 35.98 17.27
N PRO A 316 15.91 35.72 17.69
CA PRO A 316 16.31 36.00 19.06
C PRO A 316 16.54 37.48 19.36
N HIS A 317 16.45 38.36 18.36
CA HIS A 317 16.82 39.78 18.47
C HIS A 317 18.25 39.93 19.02
N PHE A 318 19.20 39.39 18.27
CA PHE A 318 20.62 39.61 18.54
C PHE A 318 21.03 41.06 18.23
N VAL A 319 22.14 41.52 18.79
CA VAL A 319 22.70 42.84 18.51
C VAL A 319 23.16 42.90 17.03
N ARG A 320 22.43 43.62 16.19
CA ARG A 320 22.74 43.75 14.75
C ARG A 320 23.70 44.89 14.47
N ASN A 321 24.97 44.72 14.85
CA ASN A 321 26.02 45.70 14.56
C ASN A 321 27.33 45.00 14.12
N PRO A 322 27.68 45.03 12.81
CA PRO A 322 26.99 45.75 11.73
C PRO A 322 25.59 45.17 11.39
N SER A 323 24.77 45.95 10.68
CA SER A 323 23.53 45.43 10.06
C SER A 323 23.86 44.31 9.05
N SER A 324 22.86 43.53 8.61
CA SER A 324 22.90 42.33 7.74
C SER A 324 23.57 42.46 6.36
N GLY A 325 24.68 43.19 6.26
CA GLY A 325 25.48 43.36 5.04
C GLY A 325 24.72 43.90 3.82
N PRO A 326 25.41 44.01 2.67
CA PRO A 326 24.79 44.23 1.37
C PRO A 326 23.95 43.05 0.83
N ASP A 327 24.17 41.84 1.33
CA ASP A 327 23.44 40.64 0.87
C ASP A 327 22.06 40.48 1.55
N GLY A 328 21.80 41.27 2.61
CA GLY A 328 20.55 41.27 3.36
C GLY A 328 20.41 40.08 4.31
N ARG A 329 21.48 39.31 4.53
CA ARG A 329 21.53 38.13 5.40
C ARG A 329 22.30 38.49 6.67
N TRP A 330 21.84 38.00 7.81
CA TRP A 330 22.51 38.23 9.09
C TRP A 330 23.28 36.98 9.50
N GLY A 331 24.53 37.13 9.94
CA GLY A 331 25.39 36.00 10.29
C GLY A 331 26.25 35.49 9.13
N THR A 332 26.64 36.37 8.20
CA THR A 332 27.46 36.10 7.02
C THR A 332 28.81 36.80 7.08
N GLU A 333 29.71 36.49 6.14
CA GLU A 333 31.06 37.06 6.13
C GLU A 333 31.07 38.60 6.02
N ASP A 334 30.06 39.18 5.37
CA ASP A 334 29.93 40.63 5.17
C ASP A 334 29.34 41.39 6.37
N ASP A 335 28.90 40.70 7.43
CA ASP A 335 28.47 41.29 8.70
C ASP A 335 29.24 40.78 9.94
N ASP A 336 30.45 40.24 9.72
CA ASP A 336 31.31 39.63 10.76
C ASP A 336 30.61 38.50 11.53
N TYR A 337 29.70 37.80 10.84
CA TYR A 337 28.86 36.73 11.38
C TYR A 337 27.95 37.16 12.55
N GLY A 338 27.78 38.48 12.75
CA GLY A 338 26.88 39.09 13.72
C GLY A 338 27.35 39.03 15.18
N ASP A 339 26.84 39.95 16.00
CA ASP A 339 26.98 39.92 17.46
C ASP A 339 25.81 39.16 18.08
N LEU A 340 26.08 37.93 18.53
CA LEU A 340 25.09 36.98 19.04
C LEU A 340 24.59 37.29 20.47
N ARG A 341 24.97 38.44 21.05
CA ARG A 341 24.43 38.88 22.34
C ARG A 341 22.99 39.33 22.17
N LEU A 342 22.19 39.10 23.20
CA LEU A 342 20.78 39.46 23.23
C LEU A 342 20.61 40.98 23.38
N THR A 343 19.64 41.58 22.69
CA THR A 343 19.15 42.94 23.03
C THR A 343 18.19 42.89 24.22
N ASP A 344 17.85 44.05 24.79
CA ASP A 344 16.83 44.17 25.87
C ASP A 344 15.41 43.76 25.44
N GLU A 345 15.15 43.66 24.15
CA GLU A 345 13.90 43.18 23.56
C GLU A 345 13.93 41.68 23.20
N SER A 346 15.02 40.97 23.54
CA SER A 346 15.14 39.56 23.17
C SER A 346 14.11 38.67 23.88
N PRO A 347 13.43 37.78 23.14
CA PRO A 347 12.50 36.83 23.76
C PRO A 347 13.21 35.76 24.60
N ALA A 348 14.53 35.60 24.44
CA ALA A 348 15.33 34.62 25.16
C ALA A 348 15.67 35.02 26.61
N ILE A 349 15.38 36.27 27.02
CA ILE A 349 15.72 36.77 28.36
C ILE A 349 14.76 36.22 29.43
N ASP A 350 15.32 35.72 30.54
CA ASP A 350 14.66 35.29 31.77
C ASP A 350 13.62 34.18 31.60
N VAL A 351 13.77 33.34 30.56
CA VAL A 351 12.77 32.34 30.16
C VAL A 351 13.28 30.92 30.10
N GLY A 352 14.59 30.69 30.31
CA GLY A 352 15.17 29.36 30.42
C GLY A 352 14.89 28.69 31.77
N SER A 353 15.42 27.48 31.95
CA SER A 353 15.33 26.70 33.19
C SER A 353 16.65 26.57 33.90
N ASN A 354 16.72 27.12 35.11
CA ASN A 354 17.89 26.99 35.99
C ASN A 354 18.25 25.53 36.28
N ALA A 355 17.26 24.62 36.28
CA ALA A 355 17.48 23.20 36.54
C ALA A 355 18.16 22.46 35.38
N LEU A 356 18.10 23.01 34.17
CA LEU A 356 18.73 22.45 32.97
C LEU A 356 20.13 23.02 32.69
N VAL A 357 20.58 24.00 33.48
CA VAL A 357 21.95 24.52 33.41
C VAL A 357 22.92 23.46 33.94
N PRO A 358 23.97 23.08 33.20
CA PRO A 358 24.98 22.15 33.69
C PRO A 358 25.60 22.64 35.01
N PRO A 359 25.78 21.77 36.03
CA PRO A 359 26.26 22.19 37.35
C PRO A 359 27.66 22.84 37.34
N ASP A 360 28.46 22.53 36.33
CA ASP A 360 29.82 23.02 36.10
C ASP A 360 29.88 24.29 35.22
N LEU A 361 28.76 24.72 34.64
CA LEU A 361 28.68 25.92 33.81
C LEU A 361 28.41 27.17 34.67
N ALA A 362 29.46 27.74 35.25
CA ALA A 362 29.36 28.91 36.12
C ALA A 362 29.21 30.25 35.35
N MET A 363 29.80 30.35 34.16
CA MET A 363 29.84 31.57 33.36
C MET A 363 29.30 31.34 31.95
N ASP A 364 28.79 32.40 31.31
CA ASP A 364 28.46 32.46 29.90
C ASP A 364 29.71 32.74 29.02
N LEU A 365 29.52 32.89 27.70
CA LEU A 365 30.63 33.18 26.77
C LEU A 365 31.26 34.57 26.94
N ASP A 366 30.57 35.53 27.55
CA ASP A 366 31.12 36.86 27.87
C ASP A 366 31.87 36.87 29.22
N GLY A 367 31.87 35.73 29.94
CA GLY A 367 32.46 35.61 31.27
C GLY A 367 31.58 36.16 32.39
N ASN A 368 30.30 36.44 32.11
CA ASN A 368 29.30 36.80 33.11
C ASN A 368 28.73 35.55 33.78
N ALA A 369 28.09 35.70 34.94
CA ALA A 369 27.44 34.58 35.61
C ALA A 369 26.35 33.97 34.71
N ARG A 370 26.34 32.64 34.57
CA ARG A 370 25.39 31.92 33.70
C ARG A 370 23.92 32.04 34.12
N ILE A 371 23.67 32.40 35.38
CA ILE A 371 22.32 32.66 35.88
C ILE A 371 22.34 34.06 36.47
N TYR A 372 21.68 34.99 35.79
CA TYR A 372 21.54 36.37 36.21
C TYR A 372 20.06 36.77 36.17
N GLY A 373 19.52 37.22 37.31
CA GLY A 373 18.09 37.46 37.45
C GLY A 373 17.30 36.24 37.95
N PRO A 374 15.98 36.18 37.75
CA PRO A 374 15.14 35.08 38.22
C PRO A 374 15.40 33.76 37.51
N ARG A 375 15.70 33.76 36.20
CA ARG A 375 15.94 32.55 35.41
C ARG A 375 17.04 32.77 34.38
N VAL A 376 17.76 31.71 34.05
CA VAL A 376 18.76 31.70 32.98
C VAL A 376 18.14 32.10 31.64
N ASP A 377 18.89 32.81 30.82
CA ASP A 377 18.51 33.11 29.44
C ASP A 377 18.68 31.87 28.56
N ILE A 378 17.94 31.82 27.46
CA ILE A 378 18.11 30.78 26.45
C ILE A 378 19.27 31.20 25.52
N GLY A 379 20.17 30.28 25.20
CA GLY A 379 21.31 30.52 24.29
C GLY A 379 22.66 30.56 25.00
N ALA A 380 23.70 30.95 24.26
CA ALA A 380 25.09 30.93 24.74
C ALA A 380 25.49 32.10 25.67
N TYR A 381 24.73 33.20 25.64
CA TYR A 381 24.98 34.43 26.38
C TYR A 381 23.89 34.69 27.42
N GLU A 382 24.24 35.35 28.52
CA GLU A 382 23.34 35.81 29.58
C GLU A 382 23.28 37.34 29.60
N TYR A 383 22.10 37.89 29.33
CA TYR A 383 21.84 39.32 29.30
C TYR A 383 21.92 39.93 30.72
N GLN A 384 22.83 40.88 30.90
CA GLN A 384 23.11 41.49 32.22
C GLN A 384 22.21 42.70 32.56
N GLY A 385 21.28 43.07 31.68
CA GLY A 385 20.36 44.19 31.88
C GLY A 385 18.99 43.75 32.41
N ALA A 386 18.06 44.71 32.49
CA ALA A 386 16.64 44.40 32.65
C ALA A 386 15.99 44.30 31.26
N PRO A 387 15.01 43.40 31.03
CA PRO A 387 14.22 43.41 29.81
C PRO A 387 13.59 44.79 29.57
N ALA A 388 13.42 45.15 28.29
CA ALA A 388 12.79 46.40 27.91
C ALA A 388 11.41 46.57 28.58
N ALA A 389 11.05 47.83 28.86
CA ALA A 389 9.75 48.12 29.46
C ALA A 389 8.62 47.86 28.45
N GLY A 390 7.53 47.25 28.90
CA GLY A 390 6.38 46.97 28.04
C GLY A 390 6.24 45.52 27.59
N ARG A 391 7.14 44.62 28.01
CA ARG A 391 7.01 43.18 27.74
C ARG A 391 5.64 42.66 28.18
N GLU A 392 4.98 41.94 27.28
CA GLU A 392 3.67 41.37 27.51
C GLU A 392 3.65 40.36 28.65
N THR A 393 2.49 40.23 29.27
CA THR A 393 2.24 39.14 30.22
C THR A 393 2.01 37.83 29.47
N PRO A 394 2.71 36.74 29.82
CA PRO A 394 2.49 35.42 29.22
C PRO A 394 1.00 35.04 29.15
N SER A 395 0.55 34.63 27.97
CA SER A 395 -0.85 34.34 27.70
C SER A 395 -0.97 33.23 26.64
N THR A 396 -1.92 32.33 26.83
CA THR A 396 -2.30 31.32 25.82
C THR A 396 -3.52 31.76 24.99
N LEU A 397 -3.95 33.02 25.13
CA LEU A 397 -5.00 33.63 24.31
C LEU A 397 -4.36 34.40 23.15
N VAL A 398 -4.58 33.93 21.92
CA VAL A 398 -4.19 34.61 20.68
C VAL A 398 -5.12 35.78 20.43
N THR A 399 -4.59 37.00 20.28
CA THR A 399 -5.37 38.23 20.09
C THR A 399 -5.22 38.86 18.71
N THR A 400 -4.18 38.50 17.95
CA THR A 400 -3.89 39.07 16.63
C THR A 400 -3.80 38.02 15.53
N ALA A 401 -4.08 38.46 14.30
CA ALA A 401 -3.94 37.65 13.08
C ALA A 401 -2.53 37.75 12.46
N ALA A 402 -1.69 38.65 12.98
CA ALA A 402 -0.31 38.79 12.53
C ALA A 402 0.51 37.57 12.99
N ASP A 403 1.27 36.96 12.07
CA ASP A 403 2.29 35.96 12.40
C ASP A 403 3.63 36.65 12.68
N VAL A 404 3.65 37.45 13.75
CA VAL A 404 4.82 38.17 14.24
C VAL A 404 5.07 37.71 15.67
N PHE A 405 6.29 37.31 15.99
CA PHE A 405 6.70 37.02 17.36
C PHE A 405 7.40 38.27 17.89
N ASP A 406 6.68 39.09 18.63
CA ASP A 406 7.15 40.34 19.21
C ASP A 406 6.47 40.53 20.58
N LEU A 407 7.23 40.30 21.64
CA LEU A 407 6.71 40.32 23.02
C LEU A 407 6.41 41.73 23.55
N TYR A 408 6.40 42.76 22.71
CA TYR A 408 6.32 44.17 23.09
C TYR A 408 5.29 44.96 22.28
N ASP A 409 4.53 44.33 21.39
CA ASP A 409 3.53 45.01 20.56
C ASP A 409 2.15 45.13 21.24
N GLY A 410 1.94 44.38 22.33
CA GLY A 410 0.74 44.38 23.15
C GLY A 410 -0.34 43.43 22.65
N ASP A 411 -0.09 42.72 21.55
CA ASP A 411 -0.89 41.63 21.04
C ASP A 411 -0.24 40.28 21.39
N VAL A 412 -0.95 39.17 21.16
CA VAL A 412 -0.42 37.82 21.33
C VAL A 412 -0.71 37.04 20.06
N ALA A 413 0.32 36.77 19.27
CA ALA A 413 0.29 35.94 18.08
C ALA A 413 0.21 34.44 18.41
N LEU A 414 -0.13 33.64 17.40
CA LEU A 414 -0.25 32.18 17.57
C LEU A 414 1.05 31.54 18.07
N ARG A 415 2.20 31.96 17.55
CA ARG A 415 3.50 31.40 17.95
C ARG A 415 3.84 31.71 19.40
N GLU A 416 3.46 32.87 19.89
CA GLU A 416 3.67 33.27 21.28
C GLU A 416 2.79 32.47 22.22
N ALA A 417 1.50 32.35 21.89
CA ALA A 417 0.57 31.57 22.71
C ALA A 417 0.98 30.08 22.78
N VAL A 418 1.45 29.50 21.68
CA VAL A 418 1.99 28.13 21.65
C VAL A 418 3.28 28.03 22.46
N TRP A 419 4.16 29.03 22.35
CA TRP A 419 5.40 29.07 23.10
C TRP A 419 5.16 29.14 24.61
N TYR A 420 4.19 29.95 25.06
CA TYR A 420 3.80 30.09 26.46
C TYR A 420 3.06 28.89 27.04
N ALA A 421 2.37 28.11 26.21
CA ALA A 421 1.57 26.98 26.68
C ALA A 421 2.43 25.91 27.37
N ALA A 422 2.04 25.50 28.57
CA ALA A 422 2.61 24.36 29.27
C ALA A 422 2.04 23.02 28.75
N VAL A 423 2.66 21.90 29.14
CA VAL A 423 2.18 20.56 28.77
C VAL A 423 0.75 20.34 29.27
N GLY A 424 -0.15 19.97 28.36
CA GLY A 424 -1.57 19.75 28.61
C GLY A 424 -2.42 21.03 28.63
N GLU A 425 -1.84 22.21 28.43
CA GLU A 425 -2.59 23.45 28.37
C GLU A 425 -3.30 23.66 27.03
N ARG A 426 -4.23 24.61 27.04
CA ARG A 426 -5.06 24.99 25.89
C ARG A 426 -4.69 26.39 25.41
N VAL A 427 -4.36 26.50 24.13
CA VAL A 427 -4.26 27.75 23.37
C VAL A 427 -5.65 28.09 22.83
N THR A 428 -6.11 29.31 23.05
CA THR A 428 -7.44 29.79 22.63
C THR A 428 -7.34 31.07 21.82
N PHE A 429 -8.41 31.49 21.16
CA PHE A 429 -8.42 32.65 20.27
C PHE A 429 -9.44 33.70 20.70
N ALA A 430 -9.07 34.97 20.61
CA ALA A 430 -9.96 36.08 20.87
C ALA A 430 -11.07 36.14 19.83
N ALA A 431 -12.27 36.57 20.25
CA ALA A 431 -13.45 36.68 19.38
C ALA A 431 -13.25 37.64 18.19
N THR A 432 -12.26 38.54 18.26
CA THR A 432 -11.89 39.44 17.17
C THR A 432 -11.25 38.74 15.97
N LEU A 433 -10.80 37.50 16.14
CA LEU A 433 -10.19 36.68 15.08
C LEU A 433 -11.22 35.80 14.35
N ASP A 434 -12.49 35.88 14.73
CA ASP A 434 -13.54 35.10 14.08
C ASP A 434 -13.64 35.42 12.59
N GLN A 435 -13.72 34.38 11.77
CA GLN A 435 -13.66 34.42 10.30
C GLN A 435 -12.35 35.02 9.74
N GLY A 436 -11.32 35.15 10.58
CA GLY A 436 -10.01 35.68 10.22
C GLY A 436 -9.08 34.67 9.56
N GLU A 437 -7.93 35.17 9.12
CA GLU A 437 -6.85 34.38 8.53
C GLU A 437 -5.50 34.81 9.12
N ILE A 438 -4.75 33.85 9.65
CA ILE A 438 -3.36 33.98 10.08
C ILE A 438 -2.49 33.43 8.94
N VAL A 439 -1.76 34.32 8.28
CA VAL A 439 -0.84 33.95 7.18
C VAL A 439 0.57 33.79 7.74
N LEU A 440 1.15 32.60 7.60
CA LEU A 440 2.47 32.30 8.17
C LEU A 440 3.61 32.99 7.41
N ASN A 441 4.64 33.38 8.16
CA ASN A 441 5.74 34.22 7.70
C ASN A 441 6.93 33.48 7.04
N GLN A 442 6.73 32.25 6.56
CA GLN A 442 7.70 31.32 5.89
C GLN A 442 8.18 30.13 6.72
N THR A 443 7.89 30.06 8.03
CA THR A 443 8.21 28.88 8.84
C THR A 443 6.93 28.17 9.31
N SER A 444 7.03 26.90 9.68
CA SER A 444 5.89 26.17 10.27
C SER A 444 5.67 26.57 11.72
N VAL A 445 4.43 26.47 12.23
CA VAL A 445 4.16 26.58 13.67
C VAL A 445 4.68 25.31 14.36
N LEU A 446 5.69 25.47 15.21
CA LEU A 446 6.30 24.37 15.96
C LEU A 446 5.53 24.08 17.25
N VAL A 447 5.13 22.82 17.44
CA VAL A 447 4.48 22.33 18.65
C VAL A 447 5.30 21.17 19.22
N ASP A 448 6.19 21.46 20.17
CA ASP A 448 7.16 20.51 20.72
C ASP A 448 6.67 19.76 21.96
N ARG A 449 5.42 19.96 22.37
CA ARG A 449 4.82 19.39 23.58
C ARG A 449 3.33 19.11 23.41
N SER A 450 2.76 18.31 24.30
CA SER A 450 1.32 17.99 24.28
C SER A 450 0.52 19.25 24.62
N VAL A 451 -0.28 19.76 23.69
CA VAL A 451 -1.18 20.91 23.90
C VAL A 451 -2.45 20.74 23.09
N THR A 452 -3.50 21.46 23.48
CA THR A 452 -4.71 21.64 22.66
C THR A 452 -4.69 23.05 22.04
N ILE A 453 -4.81 23.16 20.72
CA ILE A 453 -5.03 24.44 20.03
C ILE A 453 -6.51 24.50 19.65
N ASP A 454 -7.25 25.41 20.28
CA ASP A 454 -8.71 25.38 20.33
C ASP A 454 -9.35 26.69 19.86
N ALA A 455 -9.82 26.68 18.63
CA ALA A 455 -10.64 27.74 18.03
C ALA A 455 -12.15 27.42 18.07
N SER A 456 -12.60 26.45 18.88
CA SER A 456 -14.03 26.04 18.93
C SER A 456 -15.01 27.14 19.38
N THR A 457 -14.49 28.21 19.98
CA THR A 457 -15.31 29.38 20.34
C THR A 457 -15.56 30.33 19.17
N LEU A 458 -14.87 30.14 18.04
CA LEU A 458 -15.03 30.90 16.80
C LEU A 458 -15.87 30.10 15.79
N GLU A 459 -16.48 30.77 14.81
CA GLU A 459 -17.16 30.14 13.70
C GLU A 459 -16.16 29.54 12.70
N SER A 460 -15.07 30.27 12.43
CA SER A 460 -13.98 29.79 11.57
C SER A 460 -12.70 30.59 11.84
N LEU A 461 -11.54 29.94 11.80
CA LEU A 461 -10.23 30.60 11.77
C LEU A 461 -9.31 29.86 10.80
N THR A 462 -8.71 30.59 9.86
CA THR A 462 -7.77 30.01 8.89
C THR A 462 -6.34 30.22 9.33
N ILE A 463 -5.52 29.16 9.29
CA ILE A 463 -4.06 29.19 9.39
C ILE A 463 -3.52 28.78 8.02
N ASN A 464 -2.88 29.72 7.32
CA ASN A 464 -2.46 29.57 5.93
C ASN A 464 -0.95 29.72 5.78
N ALA A 465 -0.26 28.69 5.30
CA ALA A 465 1.19 28.75 5.04
C ALA A 465 1.57 29.37 3.68
N GLY A 466 0.61 29.69 2.81
CA GLY A 466 0.81 30.43 1.56
C GLY A 466 1.74 29.76 0.55
N GLY A 467 1.95 28.45 0.65
CA GLY A 467 2.84 27.64 -0.19
C GLY A 467 4.32 27.74 0.21
N LYS A 468 4.64 28.35 1.35
CA LYS A 468 6.02 28.66 1.74
C LYS A 468 6.60 27.70 2.79
N SER A 469 5.75 26.99 3.50
CA SER A 469 6.15 26.07 4.57
C SER A 469 5.07 25.02 4.82
N ARG A 470 5.37 24.07 5.71
CA ARG A 470 4.35 23.28 6.41
C ARG A 470 3.51 24.19 7.33
N VAL A 471 2.23 23.89 7.56
CA VAL A 471 1.43 24.66 8.54
C VAL A 471 1.85 24.34 9.99
N PHE A 472 1.76 23.07 10.41
CA PHE A 472 2.13 22.62 11.76
C PHE A 472 3.20 21.52 11.73
N THR A 473 4.28 21.73 12.50
CA THR A 473 5.29 20.71 12.82
C THR A 473 5.13 20.32 14.28
N ILE A 474 4.74 19.07 14.55
CA ILE A 474 4.41 18.59 15.89
C ILE A 474 5.43 17.55 16.35
N TRP A 475 6.20 17.87 17.38
CA TRP A 475 7.03 16.90 18.11
C TRP A 475 6.40 16.43 19.42
N GLY A 476 5.40 17.16 19.94
CA GLY A 476 4.60 16.74 21.07
C GLY A 476 3.85 15.44 20.80
N ASN A 477 3.71 14.61 21.84
CA ASN A 477 2.80 13.47 21.81
C ASN A 477 1.38 13.95 22.12
N GLU A 478 0.36 13.49 21.38
CA GLU A 478 -1.06 13.78 21.69
C GLU A 478 -1.43 15.27 21.59
N VAL A 479 -1.14 15.89 20.46
CA VAL A 479 -1.64 17.25 20.17
C VAL A 479 -3.06 17.18 19.62
N GLU A 480 -3.92 18.09 20.08
CA GLU A 480 -5.28 18.24 19.56
C GLU A 480 -5.45 19.61 18.88
N LEU A 481 -5.98 19.59 17.65
CA LEU A 481 -6.29 20.78 16.85
C LEU A 481 -7.80 20.87 16.66
N THR A 482 -8.42 21.95 17.16
CA THR A 482 -9.88 22.10 17.18
C THR A 482 -10.34 23.40 16.54
N GLY A 483 -11.34 23.34 15.66
CA GLY A 483 -11.99 24.53 15.08
C GLY A 483 -11.17 25.30 14.03
N LEU A 484 -10.14 24.69 13.44
CA LEU A 484 -9.19 25.38 12.56
C LEU A 484 -9.39 25.02 11.09
N THR A 485 -9.14 25.96 10.18
CA THR A 485 -8.87 25.68 8.76
C THR A 485 -7.36 25.73 8.52
N ILE A 486 -6.76 24.63 8.09
CA ILE A 486 -5.31 24.42 7.94
C ILE A 486 -5.02 24.24 6.45
N THR A 487 -4.37 25.23 5.83
CA THR A 487 -4.28 25.31 4.37
C THR A 487 -2.96 25.88 3.84
N GLY A 488 -2.74 25.68 2.54
CA GLY A 488 -1.62 26.26 1.81
C GLY A 488 -0.25 25.74 2.24
N GLY A 489 -0.21 24.62 2.97
CA GLY A 489 1.04 24.00 3.38
C GLY A 489 1.73 23.26 2.25
N VAL A 490 3.03 23.49 2.06
CA VAL A 490 3.89 22.76 1.11
C VAL A 490 5.16 22.33 1.83
N ALA A 491 5.42 21.02 1.87
CA ALA A 491 6.59 20.45 2.54
C ALA A 491 6.97 19.08 1.94
N ASP A 492 8.05 18.46 2.43
CA ASP A 492 8.43 17.11 1.99
C ASP A 492 7.38 16.07 2.41
N SER A 493 6.96 16.09 3.67
CA SER A 493 5.91 15.27 4.28
C SER A 493 4.92 16.14 5.03
N GLY A 494 3.65 15.72 5.09
CA GLY A 494 2.67 16.34 5.99
C GLY A 494 2.44 17.80 5.68
N GLY A 495 2.09 18.16 4.44
CA GLY A 495 2.04 19.56 3.99
C GLY A 495 1.25 20.46 4.94
N GLY A 496 0.09 19.99 5.40
CA GLY A 496 -0.67 20.67 6.46
C GLY A 496 -0.06 20.40 7.82
N ILE A 497 -0.05 19.13 8.22
CA ILE A 497 0.38 18.67 9.54
C ILE A 497 1.39 17.54 9.40
N TRP A 498 2.52 17.67 10.08
CA TRP A 498 3.45 16.58 10.31
C TRP A 498 3.60 16.36 11.81
N THR A 499 3.55 15.10 12.26
CA THR A 499 3.80 14.76 13.67
C THR A 499 4.72 13.56 13.84
N SER A 500 5.67 13.64 14.78
CA SER A 500 6.46 12.49 15.23
C SER A 500 5.71 11.55 16.18
N GLY A 501 4.50 11.93 16.60
CA GLY A 501 3.65 11.17 17.50
C GLY A 501 2.25 11.00 16.95
N SER A 502 1.25 11.08 17.83
CA SER A 502 -0.17 11.02 17.45
C SER A 502 -0.80 12.41 17.42
N VAL A 503 -1.79 12.62 16.55
CA VAL A 503 -2.54 13.87 16.44
C VAL A 503 -4.05 13.62 16.40
N THR A 504 -4.80 14.48 17.09
CA THR A 504 -6.26 14.53 17.03
C THR A 504 -6.69 15.82 16.34
N VAL A 505 -7.58 15.72 15.35
CA VAL A 505 -8.15 16.85 14.62
C VAL A 505 -9.66 16.81 14.79
N THR A 506 -10.20 17.84 15.46
CA THR A 506 -11.62 17.93 15.85
C THR A 506 -12.25 19.16 15.21
N SER A 507 -13.45 19.05 14.63
CA SER A 507 -14.20 20.20 14.09
C SER A 507 -13.38 21.14 13.19
N SER A 508 -12.45 20.59 12.42
CA SER A 508 -11.45 21.35 11.66
C SER A 508 -11.47 20.99 10.17
N VAL A 509 -10.83 21.82 9.35
CA VAL A 509 -10.63 21.61 7.91
C VAL A 509 -9.13 21.54 7.65
N VAL A 510 -8.64 20.48 7.00
CA VAL A 510 -7.26 20.40 6.47
C VAL A 510 -7.35 20.29 4.96
N SER A 511 -7.00 21.36 4.25
CA SER A 511 -7.25 21.44 2.81
C SER A 511 -6.18 22.12 1.99
N GLY A 512 -6.02 21.69 0.73
CA GLY A 512 -5.13 22.36 -0.22
C GLY A 512 -3.65 22.32 0.19
N ASN A 513 -3.25 21.29 0.94
CA ASN A 513 -1.86 21.10 1.34
C ASN A 513 -1.16 20.04 0.48
N SER A 514 0.16 20.18 0.30
CA SER A 514 0.96 19.34 -0.58
C SER A 514 2.22 18.78 0.08
N ALA A 515 2.45 17.48 -0.12
CA ALA A 515 3.71 16.80 0.17
C ALA A 515 4.47 16.54 -1.15
N GLU A 516 5.67 17.11 -1.31
CA GLU A 516 6.41 17.09 -2.58
C GLU A 516 7.39 15.92 -2.72
N GLN A 517 7.83 15.31 -1.62
CA GLN A 517 8.83 14.22 -1.65
C GLN A 517 8.31 12.92 -1.02
N ASP A 518 7.53 13.02 0.04
CA ASP A 518 7.14 11.93 0.93
C ASP A 518 5.60 11.89 1.13
N ASN A 519 5.14 11.25 2.19
CA ASN A 519 3.74 10.86 2.39
C ASN A 519 2.90 11.95 3.09
N GLY A 520 1.58 11.81 3.05
CA GLY A 520 0.66 12.61 3.86
C GLY A 520 0.50 14.03 3.31
N GLY A 521 -0.19 14.22 2.19
CA GLY A 521 -0.36 15.56 1.61
C GLY A 521 -1.01 16.55 2.60
N GLY A 522 -2.07 16.11 3.28
CA GLY A 522 -2.70 16.85 4.38
C GLY A 522 -2.01 16.60 5.71
N ILE A 523 -2.00 15.32 6.13
CA ILE A 523 -1.50 14.90 7.44
C ILE A 523 -0.52 13.75 7.28
N TRP A 524 0.66 13.87 7.91
CA TRP A 524 1.59 12.77 8.13
C TRP A 524 1.80 12.56 9.63
N ALA A 525 1.65 11.32 10.09
CA ALA A 525 1.90 10.96 11.48
C ALA A 525 2.72 9.69 11.63
N ALA A 526 3.74 9.72 12.49
CA ALA A 526 4.47 8.52 12.90
C ALA A 526 3.68 7.67 13.93
N GLY A 527 2.70 8.26 14.61
CA GLY A 527 1.74 7.60 15.50
C GLY A 527 0.33 7.59 14.92
N ASN A 528 -0.68 7.54 15.80
CA ASN A 528 -2.08 7.42 15.41
C ASN A 528 -2.67 8.77 14.95
N VAL A 529 -3.65 8.70 14.06
CA VAL A 529 -4.43 9.87 13.63
C VAL A 529 -5.89 9.67 13.98
N THR A 530 -6.45 10.62 14.73
CA THR A 530 -7.88 10.66 15.04
C THR A 530 -8.52 11.90 14.42
N ILE A 531 -9.53 11.71 13.58
CA ILE A 531 -10.27 12.78 12.90
C ILE A 531 -11.73 12.72 13.34
N THR A 532 -12.23 13.79 13.96
CA THR A 532 -13.61 13.88 14.47
C THR A 532 -14.30 15.12 13.94
N SER A 533 -15.51 14.99 13.40
CA SER A 533 -16.33 16.12 12.91
C SER A 533 -15.59 17.08 11.96
N SER A 534 -14.63 16.56 11.18
CA SER A 534 -13.66 17.36 10.43
C SER A 534 -13.70 17.07 8.93
N THR A 535 -13.07 17.93 8.13
CA THR A 535 -12.95 17.78 6.68
C THR A 535 -11.48 17.74 6.25
N ILE A 536 -11.06 16.71 5.52
CA ILE A 536 -9.73 16.61 4.91
C ILE A 536 -9.90 16.62 3.39
N ALA A 537 -9.57 17.74 2.74
CA ALA A 537 -10.01 17.99 1.36
C ALA A 537 -8.94 18.53 0.41
N GLY A 538 -8.82 17.94 -0.78
CA GLY A 538 -7.98 18.51 -1.85
C GLY A 538 -6.49 18.56 -1.51
N ASN A 539 -6.00 17.65 -0.67
CA ASN A 539 -4.59 17.55 -0.34
C ASN A 539 -3.88 16.58 -1.30
N SER A 540 -2.59 16.80 -1.55
CA SER A 540 -1.83 16.05 -2.55
C SER A 540 -0.48 15.54 -2.05
N ALA A 541 -0.15 14.28 -2.35
CA ALA A 541 1.20 13.74 -2.24
C ALA A 541 1.62 13.25 -3.65
N THR A 542 2.58 13.93 -4.28
CA THR A 542 2.74 13.88 -5.75
C THR A 542 3.99 13.17 -6.26
N ALA A 543 5.01 12.96 -5.43
CA ALA A 543 6.20 12.21 -5.84
C ALA A 543 5.88 10.72 -6.07
N GLU A 544 6.58 10.06 -7.01
CA GLU A 544 6.19 8.76 -7.60
C GLU A 544 5.90 7.62 -6.60
N GLU A 545 6.48 7.66 -5.40
CA GLU A 545 6.33 6.62 -4.36
C GLU A 545 5.50 7.05 -3.13
N THR A 546 4.87 8.22 -3.20
CA THR A 546 4.16 8.81 -2.07
C THR A 546 2.78 8.20 -1.83
N ASN A 547 2.37 8.20 -0.56
CA ASN A 547 1.16 7.55 -0.06
C ASN A 547 0.36 8.52 0.83
N GLY A 548 -0.94 8.29 0.99
CA GLY A 548 -1.80 9.07 1.90
C GLY A 548 -2.01 10.51 1.42
N GLY A 549 -2.76 10.73 0.34
CA GLY A 549 -2.95 12.07 -0.22
C GLY A 549 -3.60 13.02 0.79
N GLY A 550 -4.61 12.54 1.49
CA GLY A 550 -5.20 13.23 2.65
C GLY A 550 -4.42 12.94 3.93
N ILE A 551 -4.37 11.66 4.31
CA ILE A 551 -3.79 11.20 5.58
C ILE A 551 -2.81 10.05 5.33
N TRP A 552 -1.61 10.14 5.90
CA TRP A 552 -0.70 9.01 6.09
C TRP A 552 -0.39 8.82 7.57
N SER A 553 -0.53 7.58 8.05
CA SER A 553 -0.14 7.20 9.41
C SER A 553 0.69 5.91 9.42
N GLU A 554 1.77 5.92 10.18
CA GLU A 554 2.52 4.70 10.52
C GLU A 554 1.80 3.86 11.60
N GLY A 555 0.82 4.44 12.31
CA GLY A 555 -0.06 3.79 13.28
C GLY A 555 -1.48 3.55 12.76
N ASP A 556 -2.45 3.60 13.67
CA ASP A 556 -3.88 3.44 13.37
C ASP A 556 -4.51 4.78 12.95
N VAL A 557 -5.53 4.72 12.08
CA VAL A 557 -6.35 5.88 11.70
C VAL A 557 -7.79 5.66 12.10
N THR A 558 -8.34 6.60 12.89
CA THR A 558 -9.75 6.62 13.28
C THR A 558 -10.42 7.87 12.74
N VAL A 559 -11.53 7.70 12.02
CA VAL A 559 -12.31 8.79 11.42
C VAL A 559 -13.77 8.68 11.86
N VAL A 560 -14.30 9.73 12.48
CA VAL A 560 -15.66 9.76 13.04
C VAL A 560 -16.38 11.02 12.57
N SER A 561 -17.60 10.88 12.05
CA SER A 561 -18.46 12.01 11.65
C SER A 561 -17.78 13.03 10.73
N SER A 562 -16.89 12.58 9.85
CA SER A 562 -15.97 13.43 9.10
C SER A 562 -16.07 13.22 7.58
N THR A 563 -15.47 14.12 6.80
CA THR A 563 -15.42 14.05 5.33
C THR A 563 -13.99 14.03 4.83
N ILE A 564 -13.61 13.02 4.03
CA ILE A 564 -12.30 12.91 3.38
C ILE A 564 -12.51 12.96 1.87
N THR A 565 -12.17 14.05 1.20
CA THR A 565 -12.60 14.26 -0.20
C THR A 565 -11.55 14.85 -1.14
N GLY A 566 -11.51 14.36 -2.38
CA GLY A 566 -10.71 14.96 -3.45
C GLY A 566 -9.20 14.95 -3.20
N ASN A 567 -8.71 14.07 -2.33
CA ASN A 567 -7.28 13.96 -2.05
C ASN A 567 -6.58 13.05 -3.07
N VAL A 568 -5.31 13.33 -3.35
CA VAL A 568 -4.54 12.65 -4.39
C VAL A 568 -3.22 12.13 -3.83
N ALA A 569 -2.93 10.85 -4.01
CA ALA A 569 -1.60 10.29 -3.74
C ALA A 569 -0.96 9.76 -5.03
N ALA A 570 0.35 9.57 -5.06
CA ALA A 570 0.95 8.89 -6.22
C ALA A 570 0.64 7.40 -6.23
N ARG A 571 0.82 6.70 -5.10
CA ARG A 571 0.83 5.23 -5.06
C ARG A 571 -0.28 4.61 -4.22
N VAL A 572 -0.47 4.97 -2.95
CA VAL A 572 -1.41 4.23 -2.08
C VAL A 572 -2.21 5.18 -1.22
N GLY A 573 -3.50 4.89 -1.00
CA GLY A 573 -4.34 5.65 -0.05
C GLY A 573 -4.57 7.08 -0.51
N GLY A 574 -5.29 7.29 -1.62
CA GLY A 574 -5.58 8.64 -2.11
C GLY A 574 -6.19 9.53 -1.02
N GLY A 575 -7.18 8.99 -0.28
CA GLY A 575 -7.75 9.63 0.90
C GLY A 575 -6.98 9.31 2.17
N ILE A 576 -7.01 8.04 2.59
CA ILE A 576 -6.44 7.54 3.84
C ILE A 576 -5.45 6.41 3.53
N GLY A 577 -4.22 6.52 4.04
CA GLY A 577 -3.24 5.44 4.08
C GLY A 577 -2.75 5.17 5.50
N ALA A 578 -2.72 3.90 5.92
CA ALA A 578 -2.22 3.50 7.22
C ALA A 578 -1.40 2.20 7.18
N LYS A 579 -0.34 2.11 7.98
CA LYS A 579 0.30 0.81 8.27
C LYS A 579 -0.45 0.01 9.35
N GLY A 580 -1.16 0.69 10.25
CA GLY A 580 -2.06 0.06 11.21
C GLY A 580 -3.44 -0.26 10.63
N ASN A 581 -4.43 -0.29 11.53
CA ASN A 581 -5.84 -0.46 11.21
C ASN A 581 -6.47 0.88 10.82
N VAL A 582 -7.54 0.81 10.01
CA VAL A 582 -8.36 1.98 9.68
C VAL A 582 -9.79 1.74 10.13
N THR A 583 -10.32 2.64 10.96
CA THR A 583 -11.72 2.64 11.41
C THR A 583 -12.40 3.91 10.94
N VAL A 584 -13.48 3.78 10.17
CA VAL A 584 -14.25 4.92 9.65
C VAL A 584 -15.72 4.75 10.03
N THR A 585 -16.27 5.72 10.77
CA THR A 585 -17.66 5.68 11.25
C THR A 585 -18.40 6.98 10.98
N PHE A 586 -19.69 6.90 10.63
CA PHE A 586 -20.56 8.07 10.41
C PHE A 586 -19.99 9.10 9.41
N SER A 587 -19.16 8.68 8.46
CA SER A 587 -18.30 9.57 7.67
C SER A 587 -18.55 9.45 6.16
N THR A 588 -17.89 10.31 5.39
CA THR A 588 -17.85 10.24 3.91
C THR A 588 -16.41 10.22 3.41
N VAL A 589 -16.07 9.29 2.53
CA VAL A 589 -14.77 9.22 1.83
C VAL A 589 -15.01 9.24 0.33
N ALA A 590 -14.77 10.37 -0.33
CA ALA A 590 -15.25 10.58 -1.69
C ALA A 590 -14.25 11.20 -2.67
N GLY A 591 -14.25 10.76 -3.93
CA GLY A 591 -13.46 11.40 -4.99
C GLY A 591 -11.96 11.39 -4.77
N ASN A 592 -11.44 10.52 -3.90
CA ASN A 592 -10.01 10.41 -3.64
C ASN A 592 -9.38 9.49 -4.69
N SER A 593 -8.16 9.79 -5.11
CA SER A 593 -7.54 9.09 -6.23
C SER A 593 -6.05 8.86 -6.04
N ILE A 594 -5.53 7.89 -6.79
CA ILE A 594 -4.09 7.78 -7.03
C ILE A 594 -3.75 8.06 -8.49
N SER A 595 -2.56 8.62 -8.72
CA SER A 595 -2.10 8.97 -10.07
C SER A 595 -1.28 7.87 -10.77
N ASN A 596 -0.67 6.94 -10.02
CA ASN A 596 0.13 5.84 -10.57
C ASN A 596 -0.64 4.50 -10.61
N TYR A 597 -0.64 3.85 -11.76
CA TYR A 597 -1.52 2.70 -12.09
C TYR A 597 -1.27 1.43 -11.28
N GLY A 598 -0.08 1.25 -10.68
CA GLY A 598 0.26 0.05 -9.89
C GLY A 598 -0.16 0.09 -8.40
N GLY A 599 -0.71 1.21 -7.95
CA GLY A 599 -1.03 1.48 -6.56
C GLY A 599 -2.43 1.02 -6.11
N GLY A 600 -2.76 1.09 -4.81
CA GLY A 600 -4.06 0.63 -4.32
C GLY A 600 -4.72 1.49 -3.24
N GLY A 601 -6.04 1.39 -3.10
CA GLY A 601 -6.84 2.11 -2.10
C GLY A 601 -7.07 3.56 -2.49
N GLY A 602 -8.00 3.83 -3.40
CA GLY A 602 -8.30 5.21 -3.82
C GLY A 602 -8.86 6.01 -2.65
N GLY A 603 -9.83 5.44 -1.95
CA GLY A 603 -10.38 5.98 -0.70
C GLY A 603 -9.51 5.62 0.50
N ILE A 604 -9.43 4.33 0.81
CA ILE A 604 -8.77 3.78 2.00
C ILE A 604 -7.75 2.72 1.61
N ALA A 605 -6.55 2.82 2.16
CA ALA A 605 -5.53 1.77 2.12
C ALA A 605 -5.01 1.45 3.52
N ALA A 606 -4.97 0.16 3.87
CA ALA A 606 -4.44 -0.31 5.15
C ALA A 606 -3.59 -1.59 5.01
N SER A 607 -2.46 -1.64 5.71
CA SER A 607 -1.74 -2.91 5.93
C SER A 607 -2.41 -3.76 7.02
N GLY A 608 -3.17 -3.14 7.93
CA GLY A 608 -4.01 -3.83 8.92
C GLY A 608 -5.43 -4.14 8.44
N ASN A 609 -6.36 -4.20 9.40
CA ASN A 609 -7.79 -4.39 9.15
C ASN A 609 -8.47 -3.05 8.81
N VAL A 610 -9.56 -3.11 8.05
CA VAL A 610 -10.41 -1.95 7.75
C VAL A 610 -11.82 -2.21 8.29
N THR A 611 -12.32 -1.28 9.12
CA THR A 611 -13.70 -1.29 9.62
C THR A 611 -14.42 -0.03 9.14
N VAL A 612 -15.55 -0.21 8.46
CA VAL A 612 -16.40 0.87 7.95
C VAL A 612 -17.82 0.67 8.48
N ALA A 613 -18.34 1.66 9.22
CA ALA A 613 -19.69 1.61 9.77
C ALA A 613 -20.46 2.90 9.52
N SER A 614 -21.73 2.81 9.12
CA SER A 614 -22.59 3.99 8.87
C SER A 614 -21.94 5.06 7.99
N THR A 615 -21.16 4.65 6.99
CA THR A 615 -20.27 5.53 6.21
C THR A 615 -20.53 5.38 4.71
N THR A 616 -20.29 6.44 3.93
CA THR A 616 -20.34 6.41 2.47
C THR A 616 -18.93 6.50 1.87
N LEU A 617 -18.57 5.55 0.99
CA LEU A 617 -17.35 5.59 0.18
C LEU A 617 -17.74 5.71 -1.29
N SER A 618 -17.44 6.84 -1.93
CA SER A 618 -17.96 7.12 -3.27
C SER A 618 -16.97 7.71 -4.27
N GLY A 619 -16.97 7.22 -5.50
CA GLY A 619 -16.22 7.86 -6.60
C GLY A 619 -14.69 7.85 -6.41
N ASN A 620 -14.16 6.95 -5.58
CA ASN A 620 -12.72 6.85 -5.38
C ASN A 620 -12.08 5.99 -6.47
N LYS A 621 -10.81 6.29 -6.82
CA LYS A 621 -10.11 5.65 -7.95
C LYS A 621 -8.72 5.14 -7.58
N ALA A 622 -8.39 3.90 -7.91
CA ALA A 622 -7.03 3.37 -7.78
C ALA A 622 -6.63 2.31 -8.82
N GLY A 623 -5.39 1.82 -8.72
CA GLY A 623 -4.95 0.62 -9.44
C GLY A 623 -5.65 -0.62 -8.90
N GLY A 624 -5.69 -0.84 -7.59
CA GLY A 624 -6.50 -1.89 -6.95
C GLY A 624 -7.27 -1.40 -5.73
N GLY A 625 -8.49 -1.89 -5.48
CA GLY A 625 -9.28 -1.44 -4.33
C GLY A 625 -9.71 0.03 -4.47
N GLY A 626 -10.59 0.35 -5.43
CA GLY A 626 -10.97 1.73 -5.71
C GLY A 626 -11.49 2.45 -4.47
N GLY A 627 -12.41 1.82 -3.74
CA GLY A 627 -12.88 2.29 -2.42
C GLY A 627 -11.93 1.90 -1.29
N ILE A 628 -11.74 0.60 -1.08
CA ILE A 628 -10.96 0.01 0.02
C ILE A 628 -9.91 -0.96 -0.54
N ASN A 629 -8.67 -0.83 -0.06
CA ASN A 629 -7.63 -1.84 -0.23
C ASN A 629 -7.05 -2.21 1.15
N ALA A 630 -7.24 -3.44 1.59
CA ALA A 630 -6.73 -3.93 2.87
C ALA A 630 -5.88 -5.18 2.70
N SER A 631 -4.74 -5.26 3.38
CA SER A 631 -3.99 -6.53 3.48
C SER A 631 -4.64 -7.49 4.49
N GLY A 632 -5.29 -6.95 5.53
CA GLY A 632 -6.06 -7.71 6.52
C GLY A 632 -7.53 -7.93 6.14
N ASN A 633 -8.37 -8.05 7.17
CA ASN A 633 -9.81 -8.25 7.03
C ASN A 633 -10.53 -6.91 6.78
N VAL A 634 -11.67 -6.97 6.07
CA VAL A 634 -12.56 -5.82 5.86
C VAL A 634 -13.93 -6.11 6.46
N THR A 635 -14.41 -5.22 7.33
CA THR A 635 -15.76 -5.26 7.90
C THR A 635 -16.54 -4.02 7.49
N VAL A 636 -17.70 -4.22 6.85
CA VAL A 636 -18.58 -3.13 6.38
C VAL A 636 -19.96 -3.33 6.98
N THR A 637 -20.43 -2.36 7.77
CA THR A 637 -21.73 -2.41 8.45
C THR A 637 -22.55 -1.16 8.17
N SER A 638 -23.84 -1.30 7.83
CA SER A 638 -24.75 -0.16 7.62
C SER A 638 -24.20 0.93 6.70
N SER A 639 -23.41 0.57 5.69
CA SER A 639 -22.60 1.52 4.89
C SER A 639 -22.87 1.40 3.40
N THR A 640 -22.47 2.43 2.65
CA THR A 640 -22.65 2.50 1.19
C THR A 640 -21.29 2.63 0.50
N ILE A 641 -20.96 1.72 -0.43
CA ILE A 641 -19.76 1.79 -1.26
C ILE A 641 -20.20 1.89 -2.72
N VAL A 642 -20.06 3.07 -3.31
CA VAL A 642 -20.70 3.40 -4.61
C VAL A 642 -19.78 4.04 -5.64
N GLY A 643 -19.82 3.58 -6.88
CA GLY A 643 -19.16 4.27 -7.99
C GLY A 643 -17.63 4.33 -7.89
N ASN A 644 -17.00 3.44 -7.12
CA ASN A 644 -15.55 3.38 -7.00
C ASN A 644 -14.96 2.56 -8.16
N SER A 645 -13.74 2.89 -8.59
CA SER A 645 -13.12 2.28 -9.76
C SER A 645 -11.69 1.83 -9.50
N SER A 646 -11.34 0.65 -10.00
CA SER A 646 -9.98 0.12 -10.01
C SER A 646 -9.52 -0.21 -11.43
N ASP A 647 -8.25 0.04 -11.74
CA ASP A 647 -7.66 -0.36 -13.03
C ASP A 647 -7.34 -1.88 -13.07
N HIS A 648 -7.12 -2.53 -11.93
CA HIS A 648 -6.84 -3.97 -11.79
C HIS A 648 -8.01 -4.72 -11.13
N GLU A 649 -7.96 -4.94 -9.80
CA GLU A 649 -8.95 -5.73 -9.05
C GLU A 649 -9.64 -4.94 -7.93
N GLY A 650 -10.89 -5.31 -7.63
CA GLY A 650 -11.64 -4.78 -6.48
C GLY A 650 -12.09 -3.33 -6.67
N GLY A 651 -13.08 -3.08 -7.54
CA GLY A 651 -13.56 -1.72 -7.80
C GLY A 651 -14.04 -1.03 -6.52
N GLY A 652 -14.86 -1.73 -5.73
CA GLY A 652 -15.29 -1.29 -4.40
C GLY A 652 -14.27 -1.69 -3.32
N ILE A 653 -14.10 -3.00 -3.11
CA ILE A 653 -13.28 -3.58 -2.04
C ILE A 653 -12.26 -4.56 -2.63
N ARG A 654 -11.01 -4.43 -2.19
CA ARG A 654 -9.96 -5.44 -2.33
C ARG A 654 -9.43 -5.81 -0.95
N ALA A 655 -9.45 -7.10 -0.63
CA ALA A 655 -8.93 -7.61 0.65
C ALA A 655 -7.97 -8.80 0.48
N GLY A 656 -6.91 -8.80 1.29
CA GLY A 656 -6.05 -9.97 1.49
C GLY A 656 -6.69 -11.02 2.40
N GLY A 657 -7.41 -10.57 3.44
CA GLY A 657 -8.15 -11.40 4.39
C GLY A 657 -9.64 -11.55 4.08
N ASN A 658 -10.42 -11.87 5.11
CA ASN A 658 -11.87 -12.10 5.02
C ASN A 658 -12.62 -10.77 4.84
N VAL A 659 -13.76 -10.82 4.13
CA VAL A 659 -14.67 -9.68 4.00
C VAL A 659 -16.03 -10.01 4.59
N THR A 660 -16.49 -9.18 5.52
CA THR A 660 -17.83 -9.27 6.12
C THR A 660 -18.62 -8.01 5.79
N VAL A 661 -19.79 -8.18 5.17
CA VAL A 661 -20.70 -7.10 4.78
C VAL A 661 -22.05 -7.32 5.45
N THR A 662 -22.54 -6.36 6.20
CA THR A 662 -23.79 -6.47 6.96
C THR A 662 -24.63 -5.21 6.80
N SER A 663 -25.92 -5.36 6.48
CA SER A 663 -26.87 -4.24 6.34
C SER A 663 -26.37 -3.12 5.42
N SER A 664 -25.59 -3.45 4.38
CA SER A 664 -24.84 -2.49 3.58
C SER A 664 -25.14 -2.59 2.08
N THR A 665 -24.78 -1.55 1.34
CA THR A 665 -24.97 -1.47 -0.12
C THR A 665 -23.64 -1.27 -0.83
N ILE A 666 -23.31 -2.14 -1.78
CA ILE A 666 -22.12 -2.02 -2.65
C ILE A 666 -22.59 -1.94 -4.10
N THR A 667 -22.56 -0.75 -4.71
CA THR A 667 -23.21 -0.53 -6.01
C THR A 667 -22.40 0.26 -7.03
N GLY A 668 -22.50 -0.10 -8.32
CA GLY A 668 -21.91 0.68 -9.41
C GLY A 668 -20.37 0.76 -9.39
N ASN A 669 -19.69 -0.15 -8.70
CA ASN A 669 -18.22 -0.18 -8.64
C ASN A 669 -17.65 -0.96 -9.84
N SER A 670 -16.45 -0.60 -10.31
CA SER A 670 -15.89 -1.16 -11.56
C SER A 670 -14.42 -1.54 -11.47
N ALA A 671 -14.03 -2.64 -12.11
CA ALA A 671 -12.65 -3.12 -12.23
C ALA A 671 -12.30 -3.44 -13.70
N LYS A 672 -11.18 -2.90 -14.22
CA LYS A 672 -10.84 -2.99 -15.66
C LYS A 672 -10.02 -4.20 -16.10
N GLU A 673 -9.33 -4.91 -15.22
CA GLU A 673 -8.56 -6.11 -15.60
C GLU A 673 -9.07 -7.33 -14.84
N SER A 674 -8.46 -7.70 -13.72
CA SER A 674 -8.63 -9.03 -13.11
C SER A 674 -9.64 -9.07 -11.95
N GLY A 675 -10.91 -8.73 -12.19
CA GLY A 675 -12.05 -9.22 -11.40
C GLY A 675 -12.44 -8.52 -10.08
N GLY A 676 -13.67 -8.83 -9.63
CA GLY A 676 -14.33 -8.27 -8.44
C GLY A 676 -14.74 -6.81 -8.59
N GLY A 677 -15.72 -6.50 -9.45
CA GLY A 677 -16.17 -5.11 -9.64
C GLY A 677 -16.64 -4.48 -8.33
N GLY A 678 -17.44 -5.22 -7.55
CA GLY A 678 -17.84 -4.84 -6.20
C GLY A 678 -16.77 -5.20 -5.16
N LEU A 679 -16.42 -6.49 -5.09
CA LEU A 679 -15.58 -7.06 -4.04
C LEU A 679 -14.63 -8.13 -4.61
N PHE A 680 -13.37 -8.06 -4.18
CA PHE A 680 -12.34 -9.04 -4.48
C PHE A 680 -11.61 -9.54 -3.22
N THR A 681 -11.43 -10.87 -3.06
CA THR A 681 -10.53 -11.48 -2.04
C THR A 681 -9.47 -12.40 -2.65
N TRP A 682 -8.23 -12.31 -2.13
CA TRP A 682 -7.13 -13.19 -2.58
C TRP A 682 -7.20 -14.59 -1.96
N ASN A 683 -7.42 -14.67 -0.65
CA ASN A 683 -7.41 -15.94 0.11
C ASN A 683 -8.53 -16.03 1.18
N GLY A 684 -9.23 -14.93 1.44
CA GLY A 684 -10.26 -14.87 2.49
C GLY A 684 -11.66 -15.24 2.01
N ASP A 685 -12.47 -15.63 2.98
CA ASP A 685 -13.89 -15.90 2.81
C ASP A 685 -14.69 -14.59 2.71
N VAL A 686 -15.85 -14.67 2.06
CA VAL A 686 -16.79 -13.55 1.92
C VAL A 686 -18.10 -13.90 2.61
N THR A 687 -18.53 -13.09 3.57
CA THR A 687 -19.83 -13.21 4.24
C THR A 687 -20.65 -11.95 3.99
N VAL A 688 -21.86 -12.12 3.46
CA VAL A 688 -22.79 -11.02 3.16
C VAL A 688 -24.13 -11.31 3.81
N THR A 689 -24.57 -10.41 4.70
CA THR A 689 -25.81 -10.57 5.47
C THR A 689 -26.68 -9.33 5.34
N SER A 690 -27.97 -9.50 5.03
CA SER A 690 -28.95 -8.40 4.94
C SER A 690 -28.48 -7.23 4.07
N SER A 691 -27.76 -7.50 2.98
CA SER A 691 -27.05 -6.48 2.19
C SER A 691 -27.37 -6.58 0.70
N THR A 692 -27.05 -5.52 -0.04
CA THR A 692 -27.26 -5.42 -1.50
C THR A 692 -25.94 -5.18 -2.22
N ILE A 693 -25.61 -6.03 -3.20
CA ILE A 693 -24.45 -5.84 -4.10
C ILE A 693 -24.97 -5.77 -5.53
N ALA A 694 -24.95 -4.57 -6.12
CA ALA A 694 -25.67 -4.33 -7.37
C ALA A 694 -24.92 -3.51 -8.44
N GLY A 695 -25.16 -3.79 -9.71
CA GLY A 695 -24.65 -2.95 -10.81
C GLY A 695 -23.12 -2.83 -10.87
N ASN A 696 -22.38 -3.74 -10.26
CA ASN A 696 -20.92 -3.70 -10.27
C ASN A 696 -20.37 -4.43 -11.51
N SER A 697 -19.24 -3.98 -12.06
CA SER A 697 -18.69 -4.50 -13.31
C SER A 697 -17.21 -4.90 -13.25
N ALA A 698 -16.87 -6.01 -13.91
CA ALA A 698 -15.50 -6.47 -14.13
C ALA A 698 -15.26 -6.80 -15.61
N HIS A 699 -14.04 -6.57 -16.09
CA HIS A 699 -13.65 -6.87 -17.48
C HIS A 699 -13.01 -8.27 -17.60
N ASP A 700 -11.71 -8.47 -17.37
CA ASP A 700 -10.93 -9.61 -17.88
C ASP A 700 -10.89 -10.90 -17.01
N ASP A 701 -11.58 -10.97 -15.87
CA ASP A 701 -11.84 -12.20 -15.13
C ASP A 701 -13.08 -12.04 -14.24
N GLY A 702 -13.88 -13.10 -14.11
CA GLY A 702 -15.22 -13.14 -13.49
C GLY A 702 -15.47 -12.50 -12.10
N GLY A 703 -16.76 -12.42 -11.71
CA GLY A 703 -17.22 -11.87 -10.42
C GLY A 703 -17.56 -10.39 -10.47
N GLY A 704 -18.41 -9.95 -11.40
CA GLY A 704 -18.81 -8.54 -11.53
C GLY A 704 -19.23 -7.93 -10.19
N GLY A 705 -19.97 -8.70 -9.38
CA GLY A 705 -20.27 -8.39 -7.99
C GLY A 705 -19.16 -8.84 -7.03
N ILE A 706 -19.04 -10.15 -6.84
CA ILE A 706 -18.11 -10.79 -5.90
C ILE A 706 -17.15 -11.71 -6.66
N ARG A 707 -15.85 -11.54 -6.44
CA ARG A 707 -14.82 -12.52 -6.79
C ARG A 707 -14.11 -12.98 -5.51
N ALA A 708 -14.23 -14.26 -5.18
CA ALA A 708 -13.59 -14.84 -4.00
C ALA A 708 -12.74 -16.07 -4.37
N SER A 709 -11.57 -16.19 -3.74
CA SER A 709 -10.81 -17.44 -3.76
C SER A 709 -11.22 -18.40 -2.65
N GLY A 710 -11.68 -17.86 -1.50
CA GLY A 710 -12.27 -18.60 -0.39
C GLY A 710 -13.76 -18.89 -0.61
N SER A 711 -14.45 -19.31 0.46
CA SER A 711 -15.88 -19.62 0.43
C SER A 711 -16.73 -18.34 0.47
N VAL A 712 -17.93 -18.40 -0.12
CA VAL A 712 -18.88 -17.27 -0.16
C VAL A 712 -20.16 -17.68 0.54
N THR A 713 -20.54 -16.94 1.59
CA THR A 713 -21.81 -17.14 2.32
C THR A 713 -22.69 -15.90 2.18
N ILE A 714 -23.88 -16.08 1.62
CA ILE A 714 -24.86 -15.03 1.39
C ILE A 714 -26.14 -15.36 2.15
N THR A 715 -26.54 -14.49 3.07
CA THR A 715 -27.73 -14.66 3.91
C THR A 715 -28.65 -13.45 3.81
N SER A 716 -29.94 -13.65 3.55
CA SER A 716 -30.94 -12.58 3.48
C SER A 716 -30.52 -11.39 2.60
N SER A 717 -29.81 -11.63 1.49
CA SER A 717 -29.14 -10.57 0.71
C SER A 717 -29.50 -10.62 -0.77
N ILE A 718 -29.21 -9.52 -1.47
CA ILE A 718 -29.50 -9.34 -2.89
C ILE A 718 -28.20 -9.13 -3.68
N ILE A 719 -28.00 -9.93 -4.73
CA ILE A 719 -26.92 -9.75 -5.73
C ILE A 719 -27.56 -9.49 -7.09
N LEU A 720 -27.50 -8.25 -7.58
CA LEU A 720 -28.36 -7.78 -8.67
C LEU A 720 -27.62 -7.05 -9.80
N GLY A 721 -27.84 -7.42 -11.06
CA GLY A 721 -27.40 -6.57 -12.18
C GLY A 721 -25.88 -6.42 -12.32
N ASN A 722 -25.08 -7.31 -11.72
CA ASN A 722 -23.63 -7.25 -11.80
C ASN A 722 -23.13 -7.91 -13.10
N SER A 723 -22.02 -7.41 -13.67
CA SER A 723 -21.57 -7.81 -15.01
C SER A 723 -20.08 -8.20 -15.09
N ALA A 724 -19.79 -9.32 -15.75
CA ALA A 724 -18.44 -9.75 -16.12
C ALA A 724 -18.31 -9.81 -17.66
N THR A 725 -17.68 -8.80 -18.26
CA THR A 725 -17.79 -8.50 -19.70
C THR A 725 -16.62 -8.97 -20.58
N GLY A 726 -15.44 -9.21 -20.00
CA GLY A 726 -14.24 -9.62 -20.73
C GLY A 726 -14.31 -11.07 -21.22
N TYR A 727 -13.29 -11.45 -21.99
CA TYR A 727 -13.33 -12.68 -22.81
C TYR A 727 -13.54 -13.97 -21.99
N TYR A 728 -13.03 -14.00 -20.76
CA TYR A 728 -13.16 -15.11 -19.80
C TYR A 728 -14.10 -14.77 -18.62
N GLY A 729 -15.00 -13.80 -18.83
CA GLY A 729 -15.94 -13.33 -17.81
C GLY A 729 -16.97 -14.41 -17.47
N SER A 730 -16.87 -14.98 -16.28
CA SER A 730 -17.83 -15.92 -15.69
C SER A 730 -18.33 -15.40 -14.33
N GLY A 731 -19.46 -15.86 -13.81
CA GLY A 731 -19.89 -15.46 -12.46
C GLY A 731 -20.23 -13.98 -12.37
N GLY A 732 -21.14 -13.47 -13.20
CA GLY A 732 -21.50 -12.04 -13.23
C GLY A 732 -21.84 -11.49 -11.85
N GLY A 733 -22.64 -12.24 -11.09
CA GLY A 733 -22.92 -11.98 -9.68
C GLY A 733 -21.77 -12.44 -8.78
N ILE A 734 -21.52 -13.76 -8.75
CA ILE A 734 -20.55 -14.40 -7.87
C ILE A 734 -19.60 -15.29 -8.68
N TYR A 735 -18.30 -15.10 -8.50
CA TYR A 735 -17.26 -16.01 -8.95
C TYR A 735 -16.48 -16.55 -7.74
N SER A 736 -16.61 -17.85 -7.46
CA SER A 736 -15.80 -18.55 -6.46
C SER A 736 -14.78 -19.46 -7.15
N ARG A 737 -13.48 -19.18 -6.95
CA ARG A 737 -12.41 -19.92 -7.62
C ARG A 737 -12.23 -21.31 -7.04
N ASN A 738 -12.24 -21.47 -5.71
CA ASN A 738 -11.92 -22.73 -5.04
C ASN A 738 -12.83 -23.04 -3.83
N GLY A 739 -13.56 -22.07 -3.29
CA GLY A 739 -14.42 -22.26 -2.12
C GLY A 739 -15.86 -22.61 -2.47
N ASP A 740 -16.59 -23.07 -1.47
CA ASP A 740 -18.01 -23.37 -1.61
C ASP A 740 -18.84 -22.08 -1.61
N VAL A 741 -20.01 -22.12 -2.23
CA VAL A 741 -20.99 -21.03 -2.19
C VAL A 741 -22.19 -21.50 -1.38
N THR A 742 -22.54 -20.77 -0.34
CA THR A 742 -23.73 -21.03 0.49
C THR A 742 -24.70 -19.87 0.39
N LEU A 743 -25.94 -20.16 0.02
CA LEU A 743 -27.03 -19.20 -0.10
C LEU A 743 -28.14 -19.58 0.88
N THR A 744 -28.59 -18.62 1.67
CA THR A 744 -29.74 -18.80 2.56
C THR A 744 -30.67 -17.61 2.44
N SER A 745 -31.94 -17.86 2.11
CA SER A 745 -32.98 -16.81 2.04
C SER A 745 -32.56 -15.60 1.18
N SER A 746 -31.87 -15.82 0.05
CA SER A 746 -31.21 -14.77 -0.73
C SER A 746 -31.65 -14.76 -2.19
N THR A 747 -31.46 -13.63 -2.88
CA THR A 747 -31.84 -13.44 -4.29
C THR A 747 -30.64 -13.02 -5.14
N ILE A 748 -30.31 -13.81 -6.15
CA ILE A 748 -29.29 -13.51 -7.17
C ILE A 748 -29.98 -13.39 -8.53
N ALA A 749 -30.08 -12.17 -9.05
CA ALA A 749 -30.86 -11.92 -10.27
C ALA A 749 -30.24 -10.89 -11.22
N ALA A 750 -30.60 -11.00 -12.50
CA ALA A 750 -30.20 -10.08 -13.57
C ALA A 750 -28.68 -9.87 -13.73
N ASN A 751 -27.86 -10.77 -13.20
CA ASN A 751 -26.42 -10.68 -13.36
C ASN A 751 -26.01 -11.25 -14.72
N SER A 752 -24.98 -10.65 -15.34
CA SER A 752 -24.52 -11.02 -16.67
C SER A 752 -23.06 -11.45 -16.69
N ALA A 753 -22.77 -12.53 -17.40
CA ALA A 753 -21.42 -12.97 -17.70
C ALA A 753 -21.27 -13.20 -19.20
N ARG A 754 -20.06 -13.07 -19.74
CA ARG A 754 -19.83 -13.38 -21.14
C ARG A 754 -19.88 -14.89 -21.40
N GLU A 755 -19.26 -15.69 -20.56
CA GLU A 755 -19.03 -17.12 -20.82
C GLU A 755 -20.04 -18.02 -20.09
N SER A 756 -19.95 -18.13 -18.76
CA SER A 756 -20.76 -19.06 -17.97
C SER A 756 -21.15 -18.51 -16.60
N GLY A 757 -22.30 -18.94 -16.09
CA GLY A 757 -22.77 -18.60 -14.74
C GLY A 757 -23.00 -17.12 -14.57
N GLY A 758 -23.92 -16.53 -15.33
CA GLY A 758 -24.31 -15.12 -15.19
C GLY A 758 -24.61 -14.76 -13.73
N GLY A 759 -25.35 -15.62 -13.03
CA GLY A 759 -25.57 -15.51 -11.59
C GLY A 759 -24.34 -15.93 -10.80
N ILE A 760 -24.02 -17.22 -10.83
CA ILE A 760 -22.97 -17.83 -10.02
C ILE A 760 -22.09 -18.71 -10.88
N TYR A 761 -20.78 -18.52 -10.74
CA TYR A 761 -19.79 -19.48 -11.19
C TYR A 761 -18.96 -19.97 -10.00
N SER A 762 -18.91 -21.29 -9.78
CA SER A 762 -18.12 -21.87 -8.69
C SER A 762 -17.40 -23.14 -9.14
N ARG A 763 -16.17 -23.34 -8.64
CA ARG A 763 -15.48 -24.64 -8.74
C ARG A 763 -15.69 -25.53 -7.50
N GLY A 764 -16.17 -24.96 -6.39
CA GLY A 764 -16.61 -25.67 -5.20
C GLY A 764 -18.09 -26.08 -5.28
N ALA A 765 -18.62 -26.64 -4.19
CA ALA A 765 -20.04 -26.98 -4.09
C ALA A 765 -20.91 -25.73 -3.97
N LEU A 766 -22.16 -25.83 -4.42
CA LEU A 766 -23.20 -24.83 -4.16
C LEU A 766 -24.22 -25.43 -3.19
N THR A 767 -24.39 -24.79 -2.05
CA THR A 767 -25.48 -25.09 -1.12
C THR A 767 -26.48 -23.95 -1.13
N ALA A 768 -27.75 -24.25 -1.42
CA ALA A 768 -28.80 -23.24 -1.48
C ALA A 768 -29.99 -23.67 -0.63
N HIS A 769 -30.49 -22.73 0.18
CA HIS A 769 -31.67 -22.89 1.02
C HIS A 769 -32.59 -21.68 0.87
N ASN A 770 -33.86 -21.91 0.58
CA ASN A 770 -34.87 -20.85 0.46
C ASN A 770 -34.40 -19.70 -0.44
N SER A 771 -33.67 -19.96 -1.52
CA SER A 771 -32.99 -18.92 -2.31
C SER A 771 -33.41 -18.91 -3.79
N ILE A 772 -33.34 -17.73 -4.39
CA ILE A 772 -33.66 -17.48 -5.80
C ILE A 772 -32.36 -17.23 -6.57
N VAL A 773 -32.17 -17.94 -7.69
CA VAL A 773 -31.14 -17.65 -8.70
C VAL A 773 -31.80 -17.66 -10.09
N ALA A 774 -32.17 -16.50 -10.60
CA ALA A 774 -32.98 -16.42 -11.81
C ALA A 774 -32.70 -15.13 -12.60
N LEU A 775 -33.14 -15.10 -13.87
CA LEU A 775 -33.04 -13.92 -14.75
C LEU A 775 -31.61 -13.49 -15.05
N ASN A 776 -30.63 -14.33 -14.77
CA ASN A 776 -29.23 -14.05 -15.10
C ASN A 776 -28.97 -14.34 -16.58
N LYS A 777 -27.83 -13.90 -17.11
CA LYS A 777 -27.50 -14.04 -18.54
C LYS A 777 -26.06 -14.47 -18.75
N ALA A 778 -25.85 -15.47 -19.62
CA ALA A 778 -24.52 -15.86 -20.10
C ALA A 778 -24.62 -16.55 -21.46
N THR A 779 -23.50 -16.73 -22.16
CA THR A 779 -23.48 -17.52 -23.41
C THR A 779 -23.85 -18.98 -23.15
N SER A 780 -23.47 -19.52 -21.99
CA SER A 780 -23.85 -20.86 -21.52
C SER A 780 -24.18 -20.83 -20.05
N ASP A 781 -25.11 -21.65 -19.60
CA ASP A 781 -25.44 -21.82 -18.17
C ASP A 781 -25.72 -20.47 -17.46
N GLU A 782 -26.82 -19.82 -17.85
CA GLU A 782 -27.16 -18.44 -17.46
C GLU A 782 -27.17 -18.18 -15.94
N ASP A 783 -27.74 -19.09 -15.15
CA ASP A 783 -27.84 -18.93 -13.70
C ASP A 783 -26.64 -19.52 -12.96
N LEU A 784 -26.29 -20.78 -13.26
CA LEU A 784 -25.30 -21.58 -12.52
C LEU A 784 -24.25 -22.21 -13.45
N GLY A 785 -23.03 -21.66 -13.47
CA GLY A 785 -21.89 -22.21 -14.17
C GLY A 785 -20.92 -22.92 -13.22
N ILE A 786 -21.05 -24.23 -13.05
CA ILE A 786 -20.17 -24.98 -12.13
C ILE A 786 -19.45 -26.08 -12.92
N LEU A 787 -18.13 -26.00 -13.01
CA LEU A 787 -17.32 -26.96 -13.81
C LEU A 787 -16.89 -28.21 -13.03
N ARG A 788 -17.03 -28.22 -11.68
CA ARG A 788 -16.46 -29.27 -10.80
C ARG A 788 -17.18 -29.58 -9.48
N GLY A 789 -18.08 -28.73 -8.99
CA GLY A 789 -18.82 -28.97 -7.73
C GLY A 789 -20.11 -29.76 -7.91
N SER A 790 -20.81 -30.05 -6.82
CA SER A 790 -22.20 -30.52 -6.79
C SER A 790 -23.11 -29.38 -6.31
N VAL A 791 -24.36 -29.35 -6.76
CA VAL A 791 -25.41 -28.55 -6.11
C VAL A 791 -26.02 -29.44 -5.02
N THR A 792 -25.79 -29.10 -3.77
CA THR A 792 -26.26 -29.87 -2.60
C THR A 792 -27.21 -29.01 -1.78
N GLY A 793 -28.47 -29.40 -1.69
CA GLY A 793 -29.47 -28.78 -0.82
C GLY A 793 -30.60 -29.76 -0.58
N GLU A 794 -31.38 -29.57 0.48
CA GLU A 794 -32.65 -30.29 0.60
C GLU A 794 -33.51 -29.89 -0.59
N ALA A 795 -33.71 -30.86 -1.49
CA ALA A 795 -34.38 -30.69 -2.76
C ALA A 795 -35.76 -30.02 -2.63
N GLY A 796 -36.06 -29.04 -3.49
CA GLY A 796 -37.41 -28.48 -3.64
C GLY A 796 -37.67 -27.11 -3.00
N PHE A 797 -36.73 -26.53 -2.24
CA PHE A 797 -36.93 -25.24 -1.53
C PHE A 797 -36.15 -24.07 -2.15
N ASN A 798 -35.79 -24.16 -3.42
CA ASN A 798 -35.11 -23.09 -4.16
C ASN A 798 -35.80 -22.82 -5.49
N LEU A 799 -35.59 -21.62 -6.04
CA LEU A 799 -36.10 -21.23 -7.35
C LEU A 799 -34.93 -20.85 -8.25
N ILE A 800 -34.54 -21.77 -9.14
CA ILE A 800 -33.38 -21.63 -10.02
C ILE A 800 -33.82 -21.71 -11.48
N GLY A 801 -33.47 -20.71 -12.28
CA GLY A 801 -33.79 -20.66 -13.72
C GLY A 801 -35.28 -20.50 -14.04
N VAL A 802 -36.09 -20.16 -13.04
CA VAL A 802 -37.53 -19.89 -13.17
C VAL A 802 -37.79 -18.45 -12.81
N ASP A 803 -38.64 -17.79 -13.60
CA ASP A 803 -39.08 -16.43 -13.34
C ASP A 803 -39.81 -16.34 -11.98
N PRO A 804 -39.30 -15.57 -11.00
CA PRO A 804 -39.97 -15.40 -9.71
C PRO A 804 -41.18 -14.48 -9.74
N HIS A 805 -41.49 -13.83 -10.86
CA HIS A 805 -42.56 -12.84 -10.99
C HIS A 805 -42.45 -11.72 -9.95
N PHE A 806 -41.31 -11.03 -9.94
CA PHE A 806 -41.11 -9.83 -9.14
C PHE A 806 -42.04 -8.69 -9.57
N VAL A 807 -42.28 -7.71 -8.69
CA VAL A 807 -43.10 -6.52 -8.97
C VAL A 807 -42.59 -5.73 -10.19
N ARG A 808 -41.28 -5.77 -10.47
CA ARG A 808 -40.63 -5.26 -11.71
C ARG A 808 -41.06 -3.85 -12.09
N ASN A 809 -40.67 -2.88 -11.26
CA ASN A 809 -40.78 -1.47 -11.57
C ASN A 809 -39.41 -0.81 -11.40
N PRO A 810 -38.76 -0.24 -12.44
CA PRO A 810 -39.24 0.18 -13.78
C PRO A 810 -38.54 -0.44 -15.03
N SER A 811 -39.08 -0.12 -16.21
CA SER A 811 -38.62 -0.26 -17.63
C SER A 811 -37.34 -1.05 -17.97
N SER A 812 -37.41 -1.85 -19.05
CA SER A 812 -36.26 -2.41 -19.79
C SER A 812 -35.45 -1.36 -20.57
N GLY A 813 -35.24 -0.20 -19.93
CA GLY A 813 -34.61 0.95 -20.54
C GLY A 813 -35.30 1.44 -21.81
N ALA A 814 -34.52 2.12 -22.66
CA ALA A 814 -34.95 2.65 -23.95
C ALA A 814 -34.90 1.59 -25.06
N ASP A 815 -34.15 0.49 -24.88
CA ASP A 815 -34.00 -0.56 -25.88
C ASP A 815 -35.07 -1.66 -25.80
N GLY A 816 -35.89 -1.66 -24.75
CA GLY A 816 -37.00 -2.59 -24.56
C GLY A 816 -36.55 -4.02 -24.25
N THR A 817 -35.25 -4.25 -24.06
CA THR A 817 -34.62 -5.57 -23.91
C THR A 817 -34.08 -5.74 -22.50
N TRP A 818 -34.80 -6.49 -21.66
CA TRP A 818 -34.32 -6.79 -20.31
C TRP A 818 -32.96 -7.53 -20.28
N GLY A 819 -32.12 -7.21 -19.31
CA GLY A 819 -30.74 -7.64 -19.13
C GLY A 819 -29.68 -6.74 -19.79
N THR A 820 -29.97 -5.44 -19.99
CA THR A 820 -29.07 -4.46 -20.65
C THR A 820 -28.69 -3.31 -19.71
N ALA A 821 -27.72 -2.48 -20.12
CA ALA A 821 -27.11 -1.47 -19.27
C ALA A 821 -28.05 -0.29 -18.93
N ASP A 822 -29.19 -0.16 -19.61
CA ASP A 822 -30.20 0.88 -19.40
C ASP A 822 -31.42 0.40 -18.58
N ASP A 823 -31.39 -0.83 -18.07
CA ASP A 823 -32.42 -1.35 -17.17
C ASP A 823 -32.32 -0.72 -15.78
N ASP A 824 -33.48 -0.38 -15.21
CA ASP A 824 -33.60 -0.28 -13.76
C ASP A 824 -34.05 -1.65 -13.25
N TYR A 825 -33.12 -2.37 -12.62
CA TYR A 825 -33.32 -3.75 -12.16
C TYR A 825 -34.45 -3.88 -11.12
N GLY A 826 -34.97 -2.74 -10.63
CA GLY A 826 -36.30 -2.61 -10.08
C GLY A 826 -36.53 -3.29 -8.73
N ASP A 827 -37.80 -3.29 -8.35
CA ASP A 827 -38.29 -3.90 -7.13
C ASP A 827 -38.37 -5.44 -7.23
N LEU A 828 -37.50 -6.13 -6.49
CA LEU A 828 -37.44 -7.60 -6.39
C LEU A 828 -38.43 -8.19 -5.36
N ARG A 829 -39.38 -7.41 -4.84
CA ARG A 829 -40.46 -7.98 -4.02
C ARG A 829 -41.34 -8.89 -4.87
N LEU A 830 -41.89 -9.92 -4.23
CA LEU A 830 -42.75 -10.90 -4.88
C LEU A 830 -44.13 -10.31 -5.21
N THR A 831 -44.68 -10.67 -6.36
CA THR A 831 -46.11 -10.44 -6.65
C THR A 831 -46.97 -11.57 -6.08
N ASP A 832 -48.29 -11.37 -5.98
CA ASP A 832 -49.25 -12.39 -5.53
C ASP A 832 -49.30 -13.65 -6.41
N HIS A 833 -48.75 -13.59 -7.63
CA HIS A 833 -48.61 -14.72 -8.55
C HIS A 833 -47.21 -15.36 -8.51
N SER A 834 -46.35 -14.93 -7.59
CA SER A 834 -45.01 -15.48 -7.50
C SER A 834 -45.02 -16.95 -7.08
N PRO A 835 -44.23 -17.81 -7.75
CA PRO A 835 -44.07 -19.20 -7.33
C PRO A 835 -43.24 -19.37 -6.04
N ALA A 836 -42.54 -18.32 -5.61
CA ALA A 836 -41.74 -18.32 -4.40
C ALA A 836 -42.58 -18.23 -3.11
N ILE A 837 -43.86 -17.87 -3.20
CA ILE A 837 -44.74 -17.70 -2.04
C ILE A 837 -45.06 -19.06 -1.40
N ASP A 838 -44.89 -19.20 -0.08
CA ASP A 838 -45.22 -20.34 0.77
C ASP A 838 -44.57 -21.68 0.35
N THR A 839 -43.41 -21.62 -0.33
CA THR A 839 -42.76 -22.80 -0.94
C THR A 839 -41.39 -23.15 -0.39
N GLY A 840 -40.84 -22.34 0.53
CA GLY A 840 -39.60 -22.65 1.23
C GLY A 840 -39.78 -23.62 2.42
N SER A 841 -38.68 -23.91 3.10
CA SER A 841 -38.63 -24.74 4.31
C SER A 841 -38.34 -23.88 5.54
N ASN A 842 -39.25 -23.90 6.52
CA ASN A 842 -39.08 -23.20 7.79
C ASN A 842 -37.86 -23.72 8.58
N ASP A 843 -37.54 -25.01 8.45
CA ASP A 843 -36.44 -25.66 9.19
C ASP A 843 -35.05 -25.19 8.70
N LEU A 844 -34.99 -24.63 7.50
CA LEU A 844 -33.76 -24.11 6.88
C LEU A 844 -33.60 -22.58 7.05
N VAL A 845 -34.53 -21.93 7.76
CA VAL A 845 -34.41 -20.52 8.14
C VAL A 845 -33.48 -20.42 9.36
N PRO A 846 -32.38 -19.63 9.30
CA PRO A 846 -31.53 -19.41 10.46
C PRO A 846 -32.34 -18.88 11.66
N PRO A 847 -32.14 -19.38 12.89
CA PRO A 847 -32.94 -18.99 14.05
C PRO A 847 -32.88 -17.49 14.39
N ASP A 848 -31.80 -16.82 14.00
CA ASP A 848 -31.57 -15.38 14.17
C ASP A 848 -32.16 -14.53 13.03
N LEU A 849 -32.58 -15.13 11.92
CA LEU A 849 -33.25 -14.44 10.81
C LEU A 849 -34.75 -14.32 11.08
N VAL A 850 -35.13 -13.34 11.92
CA VAL A 850 -36.53 -13.12 12.33
C VAL A 850 -37.34 -12.25 11.38
N THR A 851 -36.67 -11.41 10.57
CA THR A 851 -37.32 -10.53 9.58
C THR A 851 -36.67 -10.64 8.21
N ASP A 852 -37.42 -10.30 7.16
CA ASP A 852 -36.91 -10.13 5.80
C ASP A 852 -36.26 -8.76 5.58
N LEU A 853 -35.88 -8.44 4.32
CA LEU A 853 -35.26 -7.16 3.97
C LEU A 853 -36.18 -5.93 4.09
N ASP A 854 -37.51 -6.11 4.08
CA ASP A 854 -38.48 -5.05 4.33
C ASP A 854 -38.76 -4.84 5.83
N GLY A 855 -38.14 -5.67 6.70
CA GLY A 855 -38.40 -5.69 8.13
C GLY A 855 -39.70 -6.40 8.51
N ALA A 856 -40.34 -7.09 7.57
CA ALA A 856 -41.50 -7.93 7.82
C ALA A 856 -41.07 -9.27 8.43
N ALA A 857 -41.98 -10.00 9.09
CA ALA A 857 -41.65 -11.29 9.69
C ALA A 857 -41.14 -12.28 8.63
N ARG A 858 -40.02 -12.97 8.89
CA ARG A 858 -39.39 -13.88 7.90
C ARG A 858 -40.24 -15.11 7.58
N ILE A 859 -41.10 -15.53 8.50
CA ILE A 859 -42.04 -16.63 8.27
C ILE A 859 -43.44 -16.07 8.44
N TYR A 860 -44.17 -15.93 7.34
CA TYR A 860 -45.53 -15.44 7.31
C TYR A 860 -46.41 -16.40 6.51
N GLY A 861 -47.48 -16.91 7.14
CA GLY A 861 -48.30 -17.95 6.55
C GLY A 861 -47.82 -19.37 6.94
N PRO A 862 -48.17 -20.41 6.16
CA PRO A 862 -47.80 -21.78 6.46
C PRO A 862 -46.29 -22.07 6.34
N ARG A 863 -45.58 -21.44 5.39
CA ARG A 863 -44.14 -21.65 5.16
C ARG A 863 -43.47 -20.37 4.70
N VAL A 864 -42.18 -20.25 4.97
CA VAL A 864 -41.33 -19.17 4.46
C VAL A 864 -41.34 -19.12 2.94
N ASP A 865 -41.29 -17.92 2.39
CA ASP A 865 -41.09 -17.71 0.96
C ASP A 865 -39.63 -17.97 0.56
N ILE A 866 -39.42 -18.33 -0.69
CA ILE A 866 -38.08 -18.46 -1.28
C ILE A 866 -37.58 -17.06 -1.67
N GLY A 867 -36.33 -16.73 -1.31
CA GLY A 867 -35.66 -15.48 -1.68
C GLY A 867 -35.51 -14.50 -0.52
N ALA A 868 -35.08 -13.27 -0.84
CA ALA A 868 -34.74 -12.25 0.16
C ALA A 868 -35.94 -11.56 0.83
N TYR A 869 -37.14 -11.62 0.23
CA TYR A 869 -38.36 -10.99 0.72
C TYR A 869 -39.42 -12.03 1.09
N GLU A 870 -40.26 -11.69 2.06
CA GLU A 870 -41.44 -12.46 2.47
C GLU A 870 -42.72 -11.71 2.10
N TYR A 871 -43.54 -12.30 1.23
CA TYR A 871 -44.81 -11.75 0.79
C TYR A 871 -45.87 -11.79 1.91
N GLN A 872 -46.35 -10.62 2.33
CA GLN A 872 -47.29 -10.49 3.45
C GLN A 872 -48.78 -10.66 3.08
N GLY A 873 -49.08 -11.09 1.85
CA GLY A 873 -50.45 -11.32 1.37
C GLY A 873 -50.74 -12.81 1.14
N PRO A 874 -52.01 -13.20 0.91
CA PRO A 874 -52.31 -14.53 0.42
C PRO A 874 -51.84 -14.68 -1.05
N PRO A 875 -51.36 -15.87 -1.48
CA PRO A 875 -51.14 -16.14 -2.89
C PRO A 875 -52.44 -15.99 -3.68
N ALA A 876 -52.32 -15.69 -4.98
CA ALA A 876 -53.48 -15.51 -5.85
C ALA A 876 -54.41 -16.74 -5.84
N ALA A 877 -55.72 -16.51 -6.04
CA ALA A 877 -56.69 -17.59 -6.10
C ALA A 877 -56.48 -18.44 -7.37
N GLY A 878 -56.64 -19.76 -7.25
CA GLY A 878 -56.51 -20.68 -8.39
C GLY A 878 -55.14 -21.33 -8.54
N ARG A 879 -54.24 -21.18 -7.56
CA ARG A 879 -52.96 -21.88 -7.54
C ARG A 879 -53.14 -23.39 -7.64
N GLU A 880 -52.42 -24.01 -8.56
CA GLU A 880 -52.44 -25.45 -8.80
C GLU A 880 -51.92 -26.26 -7.61
N THR A 881 -52.38 -27.51 -7.53
CA THR A 881 -51.84 -28.47 -6.56
C THR A 881 -50.60 -29.13 -7.17
N PRO A 882 -49.46 -29.16 -6.47
CA PRO A 882 -48.24 -29.81 -6.96
C PRO A 882 -48.49 -31.25 -7.44
N SER A 883 -47.93 -31.61 -8.59
CA SER A 883 -48.18 -32.89 -9.26
C SER A 883 -46.98 -33.33 -10.11
N THR A 884 -46.63 -34.61 -10.05
CA THR A 884 -45.61 -35.24 -10.90
C THR A 884 -46.16 -35.80 -12.22
N LEU A 885 -47.44 -35.53 -12.52
CA LEU A 885 -48.07 -35.86 -13.80
C LEU A 885 -48.04 -34.65 -14.73
N VAL A 886 -47.24 -34.73 -15.79
CA VAL A 886 -47.19 -33.72 -16.86
C VAL A 886 -48.43 -33.85 -17.74
N THR A 887 -49.21 -32.77 -17.87
CA THR A 887 -50.48 -32.76 -18.62
C THR A 887 -50.43 -31.92 -19.90
N THR A 888 -49.45 -31.01 -20.02
CA THR A 888 -49.31 -30.11 -21.17
C THR A 888 -47.95 -30.22 -21.87
N ALA A 889 -47.93 -29.85 -23.15
CA ALA A 889 -46.73 -29.76 -23.96
C ALA A 889 -46.06 -28.37 -23.87
N ALA A 890 -46.71 -27.42 -23.21
CA ALA A 890 -46.19 -26.07 -23.03
C ALA A 890 -44.93 -26.08 -22.15
N ASP A 891 -43.93 -25.31 -22.57
CA ASP A 891 -42.70 -25.09 -21.81
C ASP A 891 -42.79 -23.80 -21.00
N VAL A 892 -43.73 -23.78 -20.05
CA VAL A 892 -44.06 -22.62 -19.22
C VAL A 892 -44.03 -23.05 -17.76
N PHE A 893 -43.56 -22.15 -16.89
CA PHE A 893 -43.71 -22.30 -15.45
C PHE A 893 -44.74 -21.27 -14.97
N ASN A 894 -45.96 -21.71 -14.70
CA ASN A 894 -47.09 -20.90 -14.33
C ASN A 894 -48.08 -21.73 -13.48
N LEU A 895 -48.03 -21.54 -12.17
CA LEU A 895 -48.85 -22.30 -11.20
C LEU A 895 -50.35 -21.94 -11.20
N TYR A 896 -50.87 -21.29 -12.25
CA TYR A 896 -52.21 -20.70 -12.28
C TYR A 896 -52.97 -20.92 -13.60
N ASP A 897 -52.48 -21.73 -14.54
CA ASP A 897 -53.20 -22.02 -15.80
C ASP A 897 -54.01 -23.32 -15.78
N GLY A 898 -53.89 -24.12 -14.72
CA GLY A 898 -54.59 -25.38 -14.52
C GLY A 898 -54.00 -26.56 -15.29
N GLU A 899 -52.85 -26.37 -15.95
CA GLU A 899 -52.07 -27.43 -16.59
C GLU A 899 -50.79 -27.69 -15.77
N ILE A 900 -50.10 -28.81 -16.02
CA ILE A 900 -48.83 -29.14 -15.37
C ILE A 900 -47.80 -29.42 -16.46
N SER A 901 -46.84 -28.51 -16.61
CA SER A 901 -45.70 -28.62 -17.51
C SER A 901 -44.62 -29.53 -16.95
N LEU A 902 -43.66 -29.91 -17.80
CA LEU A 902 -42.49 -30.67 -17.33
C LEU A 902 -41.63 -29.88 -16.34
N ARG A 903 -41.57 -28.55 -16.45
CA ARG A 903 -40.81 -27.71 -15.51
C ARG A 903 -41.43 -27.72 -14.12
N GLU A 904 -42.74 -27.61 -14.05
CA GLU A 904 -43.49 -27.65 -12.79
C GLU A 904 -43.37 -29.01 -12.12
N ALA A 905 -43.55 -30.09 -12.89
CA ALA A 905 -43.42 -31.45 -12.38
C ALA A 905 -42.01 -31.74 -11.84
N VAL A 906 -40.96 -31.27 -12.53
CA VAL A 906 -39.57 -31.40 -12.06
C VAL A 906 -39.34 -30.57 -10.79
N TRP A 907 -39.85 -29.35 -10.75
CA TRP A 907 -39.67 -28.47 -9.61
C TRP A 907 -40.32 -29.03 -8.33
N CYS A 908 -41.53 -29.58 -8.42
CA CYS A 908 -42.24 -30.10 -7.26
C CYS A 908 -41.87 -31.53 -6.85
N ALA A 909 -41.27 -32.33 -7.73
CA ALA A 909 -40.94 -33.72 -7.43
C ALA A 909 -39.90 -33.83 -6.30
N ALA A 910 -40.15 -34.70 -5.32
CA ALA A 910 -39.18 -35.02 -4.28
C ALA A 910 -38.07 -35.95 -4.80
N ALA A 911 -36.93 -36.01 -4.10
CA ALA A 911 -35.83 -36.89 -4.48
C ALA A 911 -36.28 -38.37 -4.55
N GLY A 912 -35.95 -39.04 -5.66
CA GLY A 912 -36.32 -40.42 -5.95
C GLY A 912 -37.74 -40.59 -6.54
N GLU A 913 -38.52 -39.52 -6.69
CA GLU A 913 -39.85 -39.62 -7.29
C GLU A 913 -39.80 -39.85 -8.82
N ARG A 914 -40.93 -40.35 -9.32
CA ARG A 914 -41.15 -40.60 -10.74
C ARG A 914 -42.12 -39.57 -11.31
N ILE A 915 -41.68 -38.89 -12.36
CA ILE A 915 -42.48 -38.01 -13.21
C ILE A 915 -43.05 -38.84 -14.36
N THR A 916 -44.34 -38.67 -14.62
CA THR A 916 -45.07 -39.38 -15.69
C THR A 916 -45.82 -38.40 -16.59
N PHE A 917 -46.27 -38.87 -17.75
CA PHE A 917 -46.92 -38.02 -18.74
C PHE A 917 -48.35 -38.49 -19.04
N SER A 918 -49.26 -37.53 -19.16
CA SER A 918 -50.62 -37.76 -19.64
C SER A 918 -50.61 -38.36 -21.04
N THR A 919 -51.55 -39.26 -21.33
CA THR A 919 -51.73 -39.85 -22.66
C THR A 919 -52.06 -38.82 -23.75
N SER A 920 -52.49 -37.61 -23.38
CA SER A 920 -52.68 -36.49 -24.31
C SER A 920 -51.38 -36.04 -24.99
N LEU A 921 -50.23 -36.37 -24.42
CA LEU A 921 -48.91 -36.00 -24.94
C LEU A 921 -48.30 -37.08 -25.84
N ASP A 922 -49.02 -38.19 -26.09
CA ASP A 922 -48.52 -39.27 -26.95
C ASP A 922 -48.21 -38.77 -28.37
N ARG A 923 -46.99 -39.02 -28.83
CA ARG A 923 -46.40 -38.52 -30.08
C ARG A 923 -46.31 -37.00 -30.18
N GLY A 924 -46.38 -36.30 -29.04
CA GLY A 924 -46.23 -34.86 -28.95
C GLY A 924 -44.77 -34.37 -28.92
N GLU A 925 -44.62 -33.05 -28.91
CA GLU A 925 -43.34 -32.36 -28.72
C GLU A 925 -43.48 -31.30 -27.63
N ILE A 926 -42.64 -31.37 -26.59
CA ILE A 926 -42.36 -30.28 -25.65
C ILE A 926 -41.20 -29.48 -26.24
N ALA A 927 -41.52 -28.29 -26.77
CA ALA A 927 -40.54 -27.40 -27.36
C ALA A 927 -40.02 -26.43 -26.30
N LEU A 928 -38.74 -26.51 -25.94
CA LEU A 928 -38.17 -25.61 -24.95
C LEU A 928 -38.10 -24.18 -25.49
N THR A 929 -38.69 -23.26 -24.75
CA THR A 929 -38.69 -21.81 -25.01
C THR A 929 -37.87 -21.03 -23.99
N GLN A 930 -37.52 -21.65 -22.87
CA GLN A 930 -36.71 -21.08 -21.79
C GLN A 930 -35.32 -21.76 -21.71
N VAL A 931 -34.59 -21.53 -20.61
CA VAL A 931 -33.32 -22.20 -20.28
C VAL A 931 -33.47 -23.73 -20.21
N SER A 932 -32.35 -24.45 -20.12
CA SER A 932 -32.35 -25.93 -20.00
C SER A 932 -33.23 -26.42 -18.84
N LEU A 933 -33.78 -27.63 -18.95
CA LEU A 933 -34.49 -28.26 -17.84
C LEU A 933 -33.51 -28.66 -16.73
N LEU A 934 -33.59 -27.99 -15.58
CA LEU A 934 -32.74 -28.24 -14.42
C LEU A 934 -33.30 -29.37 -13.56
N VAL A 935 -32.50 -30.42 -13.35
CA VAL A 935 -32.80 -31.52 -12.43
C VAL A 935 -31.74 -31.58 -11.35
N ASP A 936 -32.03 -31.04 -10.18
CA ASP A 936 -31.07 -30.86 -9.09
C ASP A 936 -31.04 -32.01 -8.06
N ARG A 937 -31.81 -33.08 -8.31
CA ARG A 937 -32.00 -34.22 -7.41
C ARG A 937 -32.15 -35.51 -8.21
N SER A 938 -31.93 -36.66 -7.58
CA SER A 938 -32.18 -37.95 -8.22
C SER A 938 -33.67 -38.08 -8.56
N LEU A 939 -34.01 -38.42 -9.80
CA LEU A 939 -35.39 -38.52 -10.30
C LEU A 939 -35.51 -39.58 -11.40
N THR A 940 -36.72 -40.10 -11.60
CA THR A 940 -37.09 -40.84 -12.80
C THR A 940 -38.05 -40.02 -13.65
N ILE A 941 -37.73 -39.78 -14.92
CA ILE A 941 -38.63 -39.14 -15.90
C ILE A 941 -39.08 -40.20 -16.90
N ASP A 942 -40.34 -40.61 -16.81
CA ASP A 942 -40.86 -41.83 -17.42
C ASP A 942 -42.02 -41.56 -18.38
N ALA A 943 -41.70 -41.59 -19.68
CA ALA A 943 -42.66 -41.53 -20.78
C ALA A 943 -42.95 -42.93 -21.38
N SER A 944 -42.62 -44.02 -20.69
CA SER A 944 -42.81 -45.40 -21.21
C SER A 944 -44.25 -45.78 -21.51
N THR A 945 -45.22 -45.07 -20.92
CA THR A 945 -46.65 -45.24 -21.21
C THR A 945 -47.07 -44.61 -22.52
N LEU A 946 -46.23 -43.79 -23.13
CA LEU A 946 -46.45 -43.15 -24.44
C LEU A 946 -45.71 -43.93 -25.54
N GLY A 947 -46.18 -43.82 -26.78
CA GLY A 947 -45.50 -44.37 -27.95
C GLY A 947 -44.29 -43.56 -28.38
N SER A 948 -44.28 -42.24 -28.15
CA SER A 948 -43.12 -41.34 -28.32
C SER A 948 -43.41 -39.99 -27.67
N LEU A 949 -42.43 -39.33 -27.06
CA LEU A 949 -42.53 -37.92 -26.66
C LEU A 949 -41.21 -37.22 -26.92
N THR A 950 -41.23 -36.13 -27.70
CA THR A 950 -40.03 -35.36 -28.01
C THR A 950 -39.88 -34.19 -27.04
N ILE A 951 -38.68 -34.01 -26.48
CA ILE A 951 -38.24 -32.80 -25.79
C ILE A 951 -37.18 -32.16 -26.68
N ASN A 952 -37.50 -30.98 -27.22
CA ASN A 952 -36.71 -30.33 -28.27
C ASN A 952 -36.26 -28.94 -27.85
N ALA A 953 -34.94 -28.72 -27.73
CA ALA A 953 -34.38 -27.41 -27.38
C ALA A 953 -34.24 -26.43 -28.57
N ARG A 954 -34.50 -26.88 -29.81
CA ARG A 954 -34.54 -26.04 -31.03
C ARG A 954 -33.31 -25.14 -31.25
N GLY A 955 -32.15 -25.59 -30.78
CA GLY A 955 -30.86 -24.91 -30.86
C GLY A 955 -30.72 -23.72 -29.91
N LYS A 956 -31.62 -23.58 -28.93
CA LYS A 956 -31.65 -22.44 -28.00
C LYS A 956 -30.91 -22.68 -26.69
N SER A 957 -30.76 -23.94 -26.29
CA SER A 957 -30.17 -24.31 -25.01
C SER A 957 -29.72 -25.77 -25.01
N ARG A 958 -29.11 -26.21 -23.90
CA ARG A 958 -29.05 -27.63 -23.53
C ARG A 958 -30.46 -28.16 -23.25
N VAL A 959 -30.75 -29.45 -23.52
CA VAL A 959 -32.06 -30.01 -23.16
C VAL A 959 -32.18 -30.25 -21.64
N PHE A 960 -31.29 -31.06 -21.06
CA PHE A 960 -31.27 -31.38 -19.62
C PHE A 960 -29.94 -31.01 -18.97
N THR A 961 -30.03 -30.30 -17.84
CA THR A 961 -28.91 -30.04 -16.92
C THR A 961 -29.18 -30.76 -15.61
N ILE A 962 -28.40 -31.80 -15.32
CA ILE A 962 -28.63 -32.72 -14.21
C ILE A 962 -27.54 -32.55 -13.15
N TRP A 963 -27.94 -32.19 -11.93
CA TRP A 963 -27.08 -32.18 -10.75
C TRP A 963 -27.35 -33.35 -9.79
N GLY A 964 -28.47 -34.05 -9.97
CA GLY A 964 -28.77 -35.25 -9.21
C GLY A 964 -27.74 -36.37 -9.43
N ASP A 965 -27.45 -37.13 -8.38
CA ASP A 965 -26.44 -38.20 -8.42
C ASP A 965 -26.85 -39.34 -9.38
N GLU A 966 -28.14 -39.64 -9.48
CA GLU A 966 -28.68 -40.69 -10.34
C GLU A 966 -30.04 -40.28 -10.94
N VAL A 967 -30.05 -40.00 -12.24
CA VAL A 967 -31.28 -39.68 -12.99
C VAL A 967 -31.55 -40.74 -14.06
N GLU A 968 -32.79 -41.20 -14.10
CA GLU A 968 -33.29 -42.13 -15.12
C GLU A 968 -34.22 -41.40 -16.09
N LEU A 969 -33.94 -41.54 -17.39
CA LEU A 969 -34.74 -41.00 -18.49
C LEU A 969 -35.27 -42.15 -19.34
N THR A 970 -36.60 -42.32 -19.35
CA THR A 970 -37.26 -43.48 -19.96
C THR A 970 -38.31 -43.06 -21.00
N GLY A 971 -38.25 -43.62 -22.21
CA GLY A 971 -39.28 -43.42 -23.26
C GLY A 971 -39.25 -42.08 -23.98
N LEU A 972 -38.15 -41.32 -23.92
CA LEU A 972 -38.07 -39.94 -24.42
C LEU A 972 -37.30 -39.82 -25.74
N THR A 973 -37.62 -38.81 -26.55
CA THR A 973 -36.76 -38.32 -27.64
C THR A 973 -36.16 -36.97 -27.25
N ILE A 974 -34.84 -36.87 -27.10
CA ILE A 974 -34.10 -35.67 -26.66
C ILE A 974 -33.34 -35.10 -27.86
N SER A 975 -33.68 -33.89 -28.29
CA SER A 975 -33.16 -33.35 -29.55
C SER A 975 -32.98 -31.84 -29.59
N GLY A 976 -32.22 -31.38 -30.59
CA GLY A 976 -32.04 -29.98 -30.90
C GLY A 976 -31.24 -29.20 -29.85
N GLY A 977 -30.56 -29.85 -28.92
CA GLY A 977 -29.75 -29.19 -27.91
C GLY A 977 -28.44 -28.63 -28.48
N VAL A 978 -28.10 -27.40 -28.10
CA VAL A 978 -26.82 -26.73 -28.41
C VAL A 978 -26.28 -26.08 -27.14
N ALA A 979 -25.07 -26.47 -26.72
CA ALA A 979 -24.44 -25.95 -25.49
C ALA A 979 -22.90 -26.04 -25.55
N ASN A 980 -22.18 -25.57 -24.53
CA ASN A 980 -20.73 -25.76 -24.48
C ASN A 980 -20.33 -27.20 -24.17
N SER A 981 -20.98 -27.84 -23.21
CA SER A 981 -20.82 -29.27 -22.86
C SER A 981 -22.20 -29.95 -22.83
N GLY A 982 -22.27 -31.20 -23.31
CA GLY A 982 -23.47 -32.04 -23.15
C GLY A 982 -24.68 -31.49 -23.88
N GLY A 983 -24.64 -31.37 -25.22
CA GLY A 983 -25.68 -30.67 -26.00
C GLY A 983 -27.10 -31.14 -25.68
N GLY A 984 -27.31 -32.46 -25.60
CA GLY A 984 -28.56 -33.04 -25.12
C GLY A 984 -28.64 -33.03 -23.59
N ILE A 985 -27.71 -33.75 -22.96
CA ILE A 985 -27.68 -33.97 -21.51
C ILE A 985 -26.29 -33.62 -20.97
N TRP A 986 -26.26 -32.84 -19.89
CA TRP A 986 -25.10 -32.70 -19.04
C TRP A 986 -25.44 -33.17 -17.64
N THR A 987 -24.56 -33.97 -17.01
CA THR A 987 -24.73 -34.42 -15.62
C THR A 987 -23.46 -34.33 -14.79
N SER A 988 -23.56 -33.84 -13.55
CA SER A 988 -22.50 -33.92 -12.53
C SER A 988 -22.38 -35.32 -11.92
N GLY A 989 -23.42 -36.14 -12.03
CA GLY A 989 -23.50 -37.50 -11.51
C GLY A 989 -23.54 -38.55 -12.63
N SER A 990 -24.30 -39.61 -12.40
CA SER A 990 -24.56 -40.67 -13.38
C SER A 990 -25.92 -40.51 -14.03
N VAL A 991 -26.07 -41.00 -15.26
CA VAL A 991 -27.36 -40.98 -15.99
C VAL A 991 -27.66 -42.34 -16.61
N THR A 992 -28.93 -42.76 -16.46
CA THR A 992 -29.47 -43.98 -17.05
C THR A 992 -30.52 -43.61 -18.10
N VAL A 993 -30.34 -44.09 -19.33
CA VAL A 993 -31.22 -43.81 -20.47
C VAL A 993 -31.83 -45.11 -20.96
N ILE A 994 -33.16 -45.22 -20.91
CA ILE A 994 -33.90 -46.45 -21.21
C ILE A 994 -34.95 -46.20 -22.29
N SER A 995 -35.04 -47.08 -23.29
CA SER A 995 -36.07 -47.01 -24.35
C SER A 995 -36.23 -45.61 -24.98
N SER A 996 -35.13 -44.87 -25.12
CA SER A 996 -35.12 -43.45 -25.48
C SER A 996 -34.27 -43.19 -26.73
N THR A 997 -34.47 -42.03 -27.37
CA THR A 997 -33.67 -41.55 -28.49
C THR A 997 -33.01 -40.23 -28.14
N ILE A 998 -31.70 -40.07 -28.35
CA ILE A 998 -31.00 -38.79 -28.20
C ILE A 998 -30.35 -38.43 -29.53
N SER A 999 -30.83 -37.39 -30.19
CA SER A 999 -30.44 -37.12 -31.57
C SER A 999 -30.39 -35.65 -31.98
N GLY A 1000 -29.46 -35.31 -32.87
CA GLY A 1000 -29.36 -33.96 -33.44
C GLY A 1000 -28.93 -32.90 -32.43
N ASN A 1001 -28.22 -33.30 -31.37
CA ASN A 1001 -27.67 -32.38 -30.38
C ASN A 1001 -26.20 -32.08 -30.69
N SER A 1002 -25.71 -30.90 -30.32
CA SER A 1002 -24.32 -30.54 -30.56
C SER A 1002 -23.69 -29.67 -29.47
N THR A 1003 -22.37 -29.68 -29.40
CA THR A 1003 -21.60 -28.73 -28.59
C THR A 1003 -20.86 -27.70 -29.44
N GLU A 1004 -20.67 -26.49 -28.91
CA GLU A 1004 -19.90 -25.43 -29.58
C GLU A 1004 -18.43 -25.36 -29.15
N GLY A 1005 -18.13 -25.65 -27.88
CA GLY A 1005 -16.78 -25.51 -27.30
C GLY A 1005 -16.17 -26.80 -26.73
N ASP A 1006 -16.92 -27.59 -25.96
CA ASP A 1006 -16.39 -28.76 -25.25
C ASP A 1006 -16.95 -30.09 -25.78
N SER A 1007 -16.89 -31.13 -24.95
CA SER A 1007 -17.21 -32.53 -25.25
C SER A 1007 -18.69 -32.92 -25.05
N GLY A 1008 -19.09 -34.08 -25.58
CA GLY A 1008 -20.37 -34.70 -25.29
C GLY A 1008 -21.52 -34.14 -26.13
N GLY A 1009 -21.55 -34.41 -27.44
CA GLY A 1009 -22.61 -33.88 -28.32
C GLY A 1009 -24.01 -34.29 -27.87
N ALA A 1010 -24.20 -35.56 -27.49
CA ALA A 1010 -25.45 -36.06 -26.92
C ALA A 1010 -25.45 -36.02 -25.38
N ILE A 1011 -24.45 -36.64 -24.74
CA ILE A 1011 -24.32 -36.76 -23.28
C ILE A 1011 -22.91 -36.36 -22.84
N TYR A 1012 -22.82 -35.50 -21.84
CA TYR A 1012 -21.62 -35.31 -21.03
C TYR A 1012 -21.91 -35.73 -19.58
N ALA A 1013 -21.16 -36.69 -19.05
CA ALA A 1013 -21.31 -37.16 -17.67
C ALA A 1013 -19.99 -37.15 -16.90
N HIS A 1014 -20.03 -36.60 -15.68
CA HIS A 1014 -18.94 -36.73 -14.72
C HIS A 1014 -18.91 -38.12 -14.05
N GLY A 1015 -20.06 -38.79 -13.93
CA GLY A 1015 -20.19 -40.17 -13.46
C GLY A 1015 -20.32 -41.19 -14.59
N ASN A 1016 -21.10 -42.24 -14.34
CA ASN A 1016 -21.31 -43.35 -15.27
C ASN A 1016 -22.48 -43.06 -16.23
N VAL A 1017 -22.44 -43.67 -17.42
CA VAL A 1017 -23.53 -43.59 -18.40
C VAL A 1017 -24.02 -45.00 -18.71
N THR A 1018 -25.30 -45.26 -18.45
CA THR A 1018 -25.97 -46.52 -18.79
C THR A 1018 -27.02 -46.28 -19.85
N VAL A 1019 -26.96 -46.99 -20.98
CA VAL A 1019 -27.89 -46.86 -22.10
C VAL A 1019 -28.48 -48.23 -22.42
N THR A 1020 -29.80 -48.38 -22.27
CA THR A 1020 -30.53 -49.64 -22.49
C THR A 1020 -31.66 -49.45 -23.49
N SER A 1021 -31.78 -50.36 -24.46
CA SER A 1021 -32.87 -50.34 -25.46
C SER A 1021 -33.06 -49.01 -26.18
N SER A 1022 -31.99 -48.22 -26.34
CA SER A 1022 -32.06 -46.80 -26.74
C SER A 1022 -31.24 -46.51 -28.00
N THR A 1023 -31.44 -45.34 -28.59
CA THR A 1023 -30.70 -44.85 -29.75
C THR A 1023 -30.01 -43.52 -29.45
N ILE A 1024 -28.71 -43.38 -29.74
CA ILE A 1024 -28.00 -42.09 -29.71
C ILE A 1024 -27.43 -41.84 -31.10
N SER A 1025 -27.95 -40.83 -31.80
CA SER A 1025 -27.62 -40.66 -33.21
C SER A 1025 -27.56 -39.24 -33.75
N GLY A 1026 -26.61 -38.97 -34.65
CA GLY A 1026 -26.52 -37.66 -35.32
C GLY A 1026 -26.15 -36.52 -34.39
N ASN A 1027 -25.44 -36.80 -33.29
CA ASN A 1027 -24.97 -35.79 -32.35
C ASN A 1027 -23.51 -35.41 -32.66
N SER A 1028 -23.13 -34.17 -32.35
CA SER A 1028 -21.81 -33.64 -32.75
C SER A 1028 -21.09 -32.86 -31.65
N ALA A 1029 -19.83 -33.22 -31.36
CA ALA A 1029 -18.92 -32.40 -30.57
C ALA A 1029 -17.99 -31.63 -31.50
N LYS A 1030 -18.24 -30.32 -31.71
CA LYS A 1030 -17.61 -29.54 -32.80
C LYS A 1030 -16.14 -29.21 -32.56
N GLN A 1031 -15.71 -29.12 -31.30
CA GLN A 1031 -14.33 -28.74 -30.95
C GLN A 1031 -13.61 -29.79 -30.10
N ASP A 1032 -14.33 -30.72 -29.47
CA ASP A 1032 -13.73 -31.74 -28.59
C ASP A 1032 -14.27 -33.16 -28.84
N SER A 1033 -14.34 -34.00 -27.81
CA SER A 1033 -14.47 -35.46 -27.88
C SER A 1033 -15.88 -35.93 -27.52
N GLY A 1034 -16.21 -37.19 -27.84
CA GLY A 1034 -17.48 -37.79 -27.41
C GLY A 1034 -18.68 -37.24 -28.18
N GLY A 1035 -18.73 -37.43 -29.49
CA GLY A 1035 -19.80 -36.89 -30.33
C GLY A 1035 -21.19 -37.40 -29.89
N GLY A 1036 -21.27 -38.68 -29.56
CA GLY A 1036 -22.41 -39.25 -28.85
C GLY A 1036 -22.28 -39.06 -27.34
N ILE A 1037 -21.40 -39.83 -26.71
CA ILE A 1037 -21.22 -39.86 -25.25
C ILE A 1037 -19.81 -39.44 -24.88
N TYR A 1038 -19.69 -38.54 -23.90
CA TYR A 1038 -18.48 -38.32 -23.12
C TYR A 1038 -18.74 -38.67 -21.64
N ALA A 1039 -18.00 -39.63 -21.09
CA ALA A 1039 -18.08 -39.99 -19.68
C ALA A 1039 -16.70 -39.97 -19.00
N ARG A 1040 -16.64 -39.40 -17.79
CA ARG A 1040 -15.45 -39.56 -16.93
C ARG A 1040 -15.47 -40.90 -16.17
N GLY A 1041 -16.64 -41.49 -15.97
CA GLY A 1041 -16.82 -42.84 -15.43
C GLY A 1041 -16.89 -43.92 -16.51
N ASP A 1042 -17.57 -45.01 -16.19
CA ASP A 1042 -17.81 -46.16 -17.05
C ASP A 1042 -19.02 -45.93 -17.97
N VAL A 1043 -18.99 -46.54 -19.15
CA VAL A 1043 -20.10 -46.52 -20.12
C VAL A 1043 -20.60 -47.94 -20.38
N THR A 1044 -21.89 -48.17 -20.13
CA THR A 1044 -22.55 -49.47 -20.38
C THR A 1044 -23.67 -49.31 -21.40
N ILE A 1045 -23.57 -50.03 -22.52
CA ILE A 1045 -24.53 -49.98 -23.63
C ILE A 1045 -25.14 -51.37 -23.82
N THR A 1046 -26.46 -51.51 -23.65
CA THR A 1046 -27.18 -52.79 -23.78
C THR A 1046 -28.36 -52.66 -24.75
N SER A 1047 -28.50 -53.59 -25.69
CA SER A 1047 -29.62 -53.61 -26.65
C SER A 1047 -29.89 -52.28 -27.37
N SER A 1048 -28.83 -51.50 -27.63
CA SER A 1048 -28.94 -50.09 -28.06
C SER A 1048 -28.17 -49.81 -29.35
N THR A 1049 -28.44 -48.65 -29.96
CA THR A 1049 -27.76 -48.19 -31.18
C THR A 1049 -27.07 -46.85 -30.95
N ILE A 1050 -25.77 -46.74 -31.23
CA ILE A 1050 -25.01 -45.48 -31.22
C ILE A 1050 -24.52 -45.23 -32.64
N SER A 1051 -25.09 -44.26 -33.35
CA SER A 1051 -24.83 -44.14 -34.79
C SER A 1051 -24.76 -42.73 -35.37
N GLY A 1052 -23.83 -42.52 -36.30
CA GLY A 1052 -23.76 -41.25 -37.05
C GLY A 1052 -23.38 -40.04 -36.18
N ASN A 1053 -22.72 -40.27 -35.04
CA ASN A 1053 -22.24 -39.19 -34.17
C ASN A 1053 -20.81 -38.78 -34.57
N SER A 1054 -20.48 -37.50 -34.42
CA SER A 1054 -19.20 -36.92 -34.83
C SER A 1054 -18.50 -36.18 -33.71
N ALA A 1055 -17.18 -36.33 -33.59
CA ALA A 1055 -16.34 -35.57 -32.68
C ALA A 1055 -15.16 -34.97 -33.43
N HIS A 1056 -14.69 -33.80 -33.01
CA HIS A 1056 -13.49 -33.20 -33.57
C HIS A 1056 -12.23 -33.98 -33.17
N HIS A 1057 -12.10 -34.34 -31.89
CA HIS A 1057 -10.94 -35.08 -31.37
C HIS A 1057 -11.18 -36.60 -31.31
N HIS A 1058 -11.58 -37.14 -30.15
CA HIS A 1058 -11.68 -38.58 -29.92
C HIS A 1058 -13.13 -39.05 -29.75
N GLY A 1059 -13.39 -40.34 -30.00
CA GLY A 1059 -14.64 -40.97 -29.56
C GLY A 1059 -15.86 -40.41 -30.27
N GLY A 1060 -15.92 -40.51 -31.60
CA GLY A 1060 -17.06 -40.00 -32.38
C GLY A 1060 -18.40 -40.52 -31.85
N GLY A 1061 -18.46 -41.81 -31.53
CA GLY A 1061 -19.60 -42.42 -30.82
C GLY A 1061 -19.47 -42.29 -29.30
N ILE A 1062 -18.42 -42.85 -28.72
CA ILE A 1062 -18.23 -42.95 -27.26
C ILE A 1062 -16.80 -42.54 -26.90
N TYR A 1063 -16.67 -41.64 -25.93
CA TYR A 1063 -15.45 -41.37 -25.18
C TYR A 1063 -15.67 -41.70 -23.70
N ALA A 1064 -14.85 -42.59 -23.14
CA ALA A 1064 -14.85 -42.92 -21.72
C ALA A 1064 -13.44 -42.81 -21.13
N ARG A 1065 -13.32 -42.17 -19.96
CA ARG A 1065 -12.10 -42.31 -19.14
C ARG A 1065 -12.09 -43.64 -18.37
N GLY A 1066 -13.25 -44.20 -18.06
CA GLY A 1066 -13.41 -45.54 -17.48
C GLY A 1066 -13.47 -46.64 -18.55
N ASN A 1067 -14.13 -47.73 -18.18
CA ASN A 1067 -14.37 -48.90 -19.01
C ASN A 1067 -15.58 -48.70 -19.93
N VAL A 1068 -15.61 -49.42 -21.04
CA VAL A 1068 -16.75 -49.45 -21.96
C VAL A 1068 -17.25 -50.88 -22.13
N THR A 1069 -18.50 -51.14 -21.76
CA THR A 1069 -19.17 -52.44 -21.96
C THR A 1069 -20.29 -52.29 -22.99
N VAL A 1070 -20.28 -53.12 -24.03
CA VAL A 1070 -21.27 -53.11 -25.12
C VAL A 1070 -21.84 -54.52 -25.30
N ALA A 1071 -23.14 -54.68 -25.06
CA ALA A 1071 -23.85 -55.95 -25.18
C ALA A 1071 -25.08 -55.86 -26.08
N PHE A 1072 -25.28 -56.82 -26.98
CA PHE A 1072 -26.44 -56.88 -27.88
C PHE A 1072 -26.73 -55.58 -28.67
N SER A 1073 -25.70 -54.79 -28.96
CA SER A 1073 -25.83 -53.40 -29.42
C SER A 1073 -25.12 -53.14 -30.75
N THR A 1074 -25.42 -52.01 -31.37
CA THR A 1074 -24.78 -51.57 -32.62
C THR A 1074 -24.11 -50.20 -32.45
N ILE A 1075 -22.81 -50.10 -32.77
CA ILE A 1075 -22.06 -48.85 -32.82
C ILE A 1075 -21.65 -48.61 -34.28
N SER A 1076 -22.28 -47.66 -34.97
CA SER A 1076 -22.11 -47.56 -36.42
C SER A 1076 -22.04 -46.17 -37.04
N GLY A 1077 -21.14 -45.98 -38.01
CA GLY A 1077 -21.10 -44.73 -38.79
C GLY A 1077 -20.67 -43.50 -37.99
N ASN A 1078 -20.02 -43.69 -36.84
CA ASN A 1078 -19.54 -42.58 -36.02
C ASN A 1078 -18.14 -42.13 -36.48
N SER A 1079 -17.82 -40.84 -36.32
CA SER A 1079 -16.57 -40.27 -36.83
C SER A 1079 -15.80 -39.41 -35.84
N ALA A 1080 -14.47 -39.56 -35.81
CA ALA A 1080 -13.53 -38.68 -35.13
C ALA A 1080 -12.66 -37.97 -36.20
N GLU A 1081 -12.67 -36.64 -36.23
CA GLU A 1081 -12.11 -35.86 -37.35
C GLU A 1081 -10.60 -35.68 -37.33
N GLN A 1082 -10.00 -35.48 -36.15
CA GLN A 1082 -8.55 -35.28 -35.98
C GLN A 1082 -7.84 -36.46 -35.34
N ASP A 1083 -8.54 -37.28 -34.55
CA ASP A 1083 -7.87 -38.32 -33.76
C ASP A 1083 -8.54 -39.70 -33.83
N SER A 1084 -8.32 -40.51 -32.79
CA SER A 1084 -8.60 -41.95 -32.71
C SER A 1084 -10.00 -42.28 -32.18
N GLY A 1085 -10.47 -43.51 -32.44
CA GLY A 1085 -11.70 -44.03 -31.83
C GLY A 1085 -12.98 -43.48 -32.44
N GLY A 1086 -13.13 -43.55 -33.77
CA GLY A 1086 -14.36 -43.08 -34.45
C GLY A 1086 -15.64 -43.66 -33.83
N GLY A 1087 -15.63 -44.96 -33.49
CA GLY A 1087 -16.69 -45.62 -32.74
C GLY A 1087 -16.53 -45.46 -31.23
N ILE A 1088 -15.48 -46.06 -30.66
CA ILE A 1088 -15.23 -46.10 -29.21
C ILE A 1088 -13.79 -45.65 -28.92
N TYR A 1089 -13.64 -44.74 -27.96
CA TYR A 1089 -12.38 -44.40 -27.32
C TYR A 1089 -12.50 -44.62 -25.81
N ALA A 1090 -11.69 -45.52 -25.25
CA ALA A 1090 -11.68 -45.81 -23.82
C ALA A 1090 -10.25 -45.72 -23.26
N ARG A 1091 -10.09 -45.05 -22.11
CA ARG A 1091 -8.84 -45.16 -21.33
C ARG A 1091 -8.78 -46.43 -20.47
N GLY A 1092 -9.92 -47.05 -20.17
CA GLY A 1092 -10.01 -48.35 -19.51
C GLY A 1092 -10.16 -49.52 -20.50
N ASN A 1093 -10.75 -50.62 -20.02
CA ASN A 1093 -11.02 -51.82 -20.78
C ASN A 1093 -12.25 -51.67 -21.68
N VAL A 1094 -12.29 -52.42 -22.78
CA VAL A 1094 -13.45 -52.48 -23.69
C VAL A 1094 -13.95 -53.91 -23.83
N VAL A 1095 -15.20 -54.17 -23.46
CA VAL A 1095 -15.86 -55.47 -23.59
C VAL A 1095 -17.01 -55.38 -24.58
N VAL A 1096 -16.98 -56.19 -25.64
CA VAL A 1096 -17.99 -56.21 -26.71
C VAL A 1096 -18.56 -57.61 -26.90
N THR A 1097 -19.79 -57.83 -26.46
CA THR A 1097 -20.47 -59.14 -26.50
C THR A 1097 -21.72 -59.10 -27.38
N SER A 1098 -21.85 -60.07 -28.29
CA SER A 1098 -23.02 -60.21 -29.18
C SER A 1098 -23.44 -58.92 -29.89
N SER A 1099 -22.47 -58.09 -30.27
CA SER A 1099 -22.68 -56.71 -30.76
C SER A 1099 -22.00 -56.45 -32.09
N THR A 1100 -22.35 -55.34 -32.74
CA THR A 1100 -21.77 -54.91 -34.02
C THR A 1100 -21.11 -53.54 -33.89
N VAL A 1101 -19.84 -53.41 -34.29
CA VAL A 1101 -19.13 -52.11 -34.43
C VAL A 1101 -18.74 -51.95 -35.89
N THR A 1102 -19.42 -51.07 -36.64
CA THR A 1102 -19.27 -51.01 -38.11
C THR A 1102 -19.28 -49.64 -38.74
N GLY A 1103 -18.47 -49.44 -39.78
CA GLY A 1103 -18.50 -48.20 -40.57
C GLY A 1103 -18.04 -46.94 -39.81
N ASN A 1104 -17.36 -47.10 -38.68
CA ASN A 1104 -16.85 -45.97 -37.91
C ASN A 1104 -15.49 -45.50 -38.46
N VAL A 1105 -15.23 -44.19 -38.40
CA VAL A 1105 -14.08 -43.54 -39.03
C VAL A 1105 -13.28 -42.75 -38.00
N GLY A 1106 -12.00 -43.06 -37.82
CA GLY A 1106 -11.07 -42.19 -37.08
C GLY A 1106 -10.06 -41.53 -38.02
N ASP A 1107 -9.48 -40.40 -37.66
CA ASP A 1107 -8.30 -39.91 -38.38
C ASP A 1107 -7.06 -40.67 -37.91
N GLY A 1108 -6.91 -40.86 -36.59
CA GLY A 1108 -5.83 -41.61 -35.94
C GLY A 1108 -6.01 -43.14 -35.96
N GLY A 1109 -5.70 -43.82 -34.84
CA GLY A 1109 -5.78 -45.28 -34.72
C GLY A 1109 -7.09 -45.81 -34.15
N GLY A 1110 -7.52 -47.01 -34.56
CA GLY A 1110 -8.71 -47.66 -33.99
C GLY A 1110 -10.01 -46.99 -34.43
N GLY A 1111 -10.25 -46.92 -35.75
CA GLY A 1111 -11.47 -46.32 -36.31
C GLY A 1111 -12.76 -46.90 -35.71
N GLY A 1112 -12.77 -48.20 -35.42
CA GLY A 1112 -13.81 -48.85 -34.63
C GLY A 1112 -13.62 -48.66 -33.12
N ILE A 1113 -12.53 -49.20 -32.57
CA ILE A 1113 -12.23 -49.21 -31.14
C ILE A 1113 -10.78 -48.76 -30.91
N ARG A 1114 -10.61 -47.75 -30.04
CA ARG A 1114 -9.34 -47.39 -29.41
C ARG A 1114 -9.44 -47.63 -27.90
N ALA A 1115 -8.59 -48.51 -27.37
CA ALA A 1115 -8.52 -48.78 -25.94
C ALA A 1115 -7.08 -48.64 -25.43
N PHE A 1116 -6.93 -48.22 -24.18
CA PHE A 1116 -5.65 -48.27 -23.48
C PHE A 1116 -5.52 -49.51 -22.60
N GLY A 1117 -6.64 -50.06 -22.10
CA GLY A 1117 -6.69 -51.37 -21.45
C GLY A 1117 -7.07 -52.51 -22.41
N GLU A 1118 -7.44 -53.65 -21.82
CA GLU A 1118 -7.77 -54.89 -22.53
C GLU A 1118 -9.04 -54.74 -23.39
N VAL A 1119 -9.01 -55.32 -24.60
CA VAL A 1119 -10.18 -55.41 -25.49
C VAL A 1119 -10.66 -56.86 -25.61
N THR A 1120 -11.81 -57.16 -25.01
CA THR A 1120 -12.46 -58.47 -25.10
C THR A 1120 -13.64 -58.43 -26.08
N VAL A 1121 -13.60 -59.26 -27.12
CA VAL A 1121 -14.68 -59.36 -28.13
C VAL A 1121 -15.22 -60.79 -28.17
N THR A 1122 -16.51 -60.98 -27.90
CA THR A 1122 -17.15 -62.32 -27.87
C THR A 1122 -18.44 -62.33 -28.68
N SER A 1123 -18.54 -63.23 -29.67
CA SER A 1123 -19.74 -63.38 -30.52
C SER A 1123 -20.17 -62.09 -31.22
N SER A 1124 -19.23 -61.18 -31.50
CA SER A 1124 -19.46 -59.83 -32.02
C SER A 1124 -18.79 -59.62 -33.38
N SER A 1125 -19.25 -58.62 -34.14
CA SER A 1125 -18.69 -58.23 -35.44
C SER A 1125 -18.05 -56.85 -35.39
N ILE A 1126 -16.77 -56.74 -35.75
CA ILE A 1126 -16.04 -55.47 -35.91
C ILE A 1126 -15.63 -55.35 -37.38
N ALA A 1127 -16.42 -54.66 -38.19
CA ALA A 1127 -16.28 -54.71 -39.66
C ALA A 1127 -16.41 -53.33 -40.32
N GLY A 1128 -15.76 -53.11 -41.46
CA GLY A 1128 -15.94 -51.89 -42.25
C GLY A 1128 -15.52 -50.57 -41.57
N ASN A 1129 -14.80 -50.62 -40.45
CA ASN A 1129 -14.25 -49.43 -39.78
C ASN A 1129 -12.94 -49.02 -40.45
N SER A 1130 -12.68 -47.71 -40.54
CA SER A 1130 -11.55 -47.17 -41.28
C SER A 1130 -10.83 -46.07 -40.53
N THR A 1131 -9.57 -45.84 -40.92
CA THR A 1131 -8.78 -44.69 -40.47
C THR A 1131 -8.26 -43.90 -41.65
N ARG A 1132 -8.15 -42.58 -41.51
CA ARG A 1132 -7.59 -41.71 -42.55
C ARG A 1132 -6.05 -41.65 -42.50
N TRP A 1133 -5.43 -41.94 -41.34
CA TRP A 1133 -3.98 -42.06 -41.20
C TRP A 1133 -3.41 -43.35 -41.79
N ARG A 1134 -2.36 -43.22 -42.62
CA ARG A 1134 -1.71 -44.36 -43.29
C ARG A 1134 -0.96 -45.25 -42.28
N GLY A 1135 -1.29 -46.54 -42.27
CA GLY A 1135 -0.59 -47.56 -41.47
C GLY A 1135 -1.20 -47.84 -40.08
N SER A 1136 -2.31 -47.18 -39.73
CA SER A 1136 -3.03 -47.38 -38.47
C SER A 1136 -4.13 -48.45 -38.60
N GLY A 1137 -4.40 -49.20 -37.53
CA GLY A 1137 -5.44 -50.23 -37.52
C GLY A 1137 -6.86 -49.64 -37.59
N GLY A 1138 -7.61 -49.96 -38.65
CA GLY A 1138 -8.98 -49.45 -38.87
C GLY A 1138 -10.04 -50.01 -37.92
N GLY A 1139 -9.87 -51.26 -37.49
CA GLY A 1139 -10.82 -51.97 -36.63
C GLY A 1139 -10.59 -51.70 -35.14
N ILE A 1140 -9.51 -52.26 -34.58
CA ILE A 1140 -9.16 -52.17 -33.15
C ILE A 1140 -7.72 -51.68 -33.02
N TRP A 1141 -7.47 -50.79 -32.07
CA TRP A 1141 -6.15 -50.48 -31.56
C TRP A 1141 -6.18 -50.53 -30.04
N ALA A 1142 -5.45 -51.47 -29.46
CA ALA A 1142 -5.22 -51.61 -28.02
C ALA A 1142 -3.73 -51.43 -27.70
N ASN A 1143 -3.41 -50.91 -26.51
CA ASN A 1143 -2.02 -50.78 -26.05
C ASN A 1143 -1.52 -52.01 -25.26
N GLU A 1144 -2.44 -52.76 -24.66
CA GLU A 1144 -2.17 -53.96 -23.86
C GLU A 1144 -2.86 -55.19 -24.45
#